data_AF-S8AGW1-F1
#
_entry.id   AF-S8AGW1-F1
#
_cell.length_a   1.000
_cell.length_b   1.000
_cell.length_c   1.000
_cell.angle_alpha   90.00
_cell.angle_beta   90.00
_cell.angle_gamma   90.00
#
_symmetry.space_group_name_H-M   'P 1'
#
loop_
_entity.id
_entity.type
_entity.pdbx_description
1 polymer ?
#
loop_
_entity_poly.entity_id
_entity_poly.type
_entity_poly.pdbx_seq_one_letter_code
_entity_poly.pdbx_strand_id
1 'polypeptide(L)'
;MTVQFRSCVRCRLDLARAAGPLLSRHPIARTRRKPAGLSSQWQSIRTYIADDPMADDIADRRGISNKEYRAFRRELVLKAKERRHLLSRIRARVVWWKGRSKVQDPIRSYWEEFKQQRIGHAIGLPVKKFYQPWSLPAEPSNRKAIPELTKRDLGRTILIRAWLIKTTVISKYLVFCKLGHDGKKIQATVNDYTEFGDLEFLKSLKPHTPVEVEGVLAYKLGANPTYKPGPTPFHERVEILMQRVTPIGNPPADPIIEDTVYDADKRYLTLRTNQKSLETLQLRSTVSLLCRNHLVEEGFTEVETPLLFKSTPEGAREFLVPTRTPNMMYALPQSPQQYKQILMASGVLKYFQVAKCFRDEDLRADRQPEFTQLDLEMGFSSGSDVQRMVERLLKRIWYEILGVRLPAFPYLRYHDAIRLYGSDKPDLRYDMKINDITEVMEEFLPSPEQNIAHHPFKYELISVPDIIISNRQFKTVFGTMTDPGTVLSQYMKGPERSVSMSYFTADFKKEKFRENILFFAPYLDQHEGAVDNFISKLESLGYLKPNSIVILAKRKKEFNPGGGTPIGEARKALAANLVKEEIIPPLKGWKFCWVTRFPLFTKMDPADGEPGQSASSGYKATHHPFTAPMMHHLTKLYQKPWNVLGQHYDIVLNGVELGGGSTRIHNAALQKIILEEILGVPPSKMKTFNHLLEMLDSGCPPHAGLALGFDRLIATLAGTSSIRDVIAFPKNNNGADVMVGSPSLVKPSQLKPYGVEMINPPEITEDDVEEAEEEERRKEDKPFYDVPEEEEYDEVVEENASDVAPFHISPSSISVPRGLLNSLEEDSIKSSERTKAQNKWSDLLDIASKQFRQERAKAAAANASSGPRTGEAGTSEQEVKQPDNQTSESNQTTMSNEKGWKQISATRVSDLKKMLQETKERT
;
A
#
# COMPACT_ATOMS: atom_id res chain seq x y z
N MET A 1 22.35 -52.55 -1.41
CA MET A 1 21.38 -52.67 -0.30
C MET A 1 20.32 -51.62 -0.54
N THR A 2 19.11 -52.02 -0.92
CA THR A 2 18.19 -51.11 -1.64
C THR A 2 16.74 -51.53 -1.42
N VAL A 3 15.84 -50.53 -1.25
CA VAL A 3 14.37 -50.64 -1.24
C VAL A 3 13.73 -51.51 -0.12
N GLN A 4 13.05 -50.87 0.85
CA GLN A 4 11.61 -51.04 1.15
C GLN A 4 11.26 -50.47 2.54
N PHE A 5 10.43 -49.43 2.60
CA PHE A 5 9.17 -49.36 3.38
C PHE A 5 8.50 -47.97 3.25
N ARG A 6 7.61 -47.80 2.26
CA ARG A 6 6.68 -46.65 2.16
C ARG A 6 5.27 -47.07 2.58
N SER A 7 4.94 -46.95 3.86
CA SER A 7 3.55 -47.12 4.37
C SER A 7 3.44 -46.71 5.85
N CYS A 8 2.43 -45.98 6.32
CA CYS A 8 1.40 -45.21 5.62
C CYS A 8 0.86 -44.12 6.57
N VAL A 9 0.89 -42.85 6.16
CA VAL A 9 0.33 -41.73 6.95
C VAL A 9 -1.20 -41.69 6.85
N ARG A 10 -1.76 -42.04 5.67
CA ARG A 10 -3.20 -41.95 5.37
C ARG A 10 -4.05 -42.80 6.32
N CYS A 11 -3.66 -44.06 6.52
CA CYS A 11 -4.35 -44.98 7.45
C CYS A 11 -4.41 -44.50 8.91
N ARG A 12 -3.54 -43.59 9.37
CA ARG A 12 -3.65 -43.00 10.72
C ARG A 12 -4.68 -41.86 10.78
N LEU A 13 -4.82 -41.09 9.71
CA LEU A 13 -5.81 -40.01 9.60
C LEU A 13 -7.24 -40.57 9.46
N ASP A 14 -7.40 -41.64 8.69
CA ASP A 14 -8.72 -42.27 8.50
C ASP A 14 -9.21 -42.95 9.79
N LEU A 15 -8.30 -43.56 10.58
CA LEU A 15 -8.58 -44.08 11.92
C LEU A 15 -8.97 -42.98 12.93
N ALA A 16 -8.37 -41.78 12.84
CA ALA A 16 -8.73 -40.64 13.68
C ALA A 16 -10.11 -40.08 13.31
N ARG A 17 -10.44 -40.02 12.02
CA ARG A 17 -11.76 -39.58 11.53
C ARG A 17 -12.90 -40.52 11.91
N ALA A 18 -12.63 -41.82 12.05
CA ALA A 18 -13.62 -42.80 12.52
C ALA A 18 -13.90 -42.74 14.04
N ALA A 19 -13.14 -41.98 14.83
CA ALA A 19 -13.16 -42.03 16.29
C ALA A 19 -14.01 -40.93 16.99
N GLY A 20 -14.64 -40.03 16.24
CA GLY A 20 -15.64 -39.08 16.75
C GLY A 20 -16.75 -38.91 15.72
N PRO A 21 -18.05 -39.02 16.13
CA PRO A 21 -18.58 -38.25 17.25
C PRO A 21 -19.51 -39.07 18.18
N LEU A 22 -18.96 -39.91 19.07
CA LEU A 22 -19.73 -40.61 20.11
C LEU A 22 -19.03 -40.57 21.48
N LEU A 23 -19.00 -39.40 22.11
CA LEU A 23 -18.94 -39.22 23.58
C LEU A 23 -19.07 -37.72 23.93
N SER A 24 -20.30 -37.24 24.01
CA SER A 24 -20.60 -35.97 24.69
C SER A 24 -21.85 -36.13 25.56
N ARG A 25 -21.90 -35.33 26.64
CA ARG A 25 -22.97 -35.22 27.67
C ARG A 25 -22.87 -36.19 28.87
N HIS A 26 -23.16 -35.59 30.04
CA HIS A 26 -23.39 -36.12 31.39
C HIS A 26 -22.21 -36.55 32.31
N PRO A 27 -22.32 -36.33 33.65
CA PRO A 27 -21.20 -35.80 34.44
C PRO A 27 -21.12 -36.31 35.90
N ILE A 28 -20.20 -37.21 36.23
CA ILE A 28 -19.97 -37.62 37.64
C ILE A 28 -18.65 -37.05 38.12
N ALA A 29 -18.73 -36.10 39.05
CA ALA A 29 -17.58 -35.49 39.70
C ALA A 29 -17.24 -36.17 41.04
N ARG A 30 -16.00 -35.94 41.51
CA ARG A 30 -15.48 -36.26 42.86
C ARG A 30 -15.29 -37.74 43.22
N THR A 31 -14.04 -38.19 43.08
CA THR A 31 -13.26 -38.69 44.24
C THR A 31 -11.79 -38.30 44.07
N ARG A 32 -11.14 -37.76 45.13
CA ARG A 32 -9.68 -37.54 45.20
C ARG A 32 -9.01 -38.76 45.84
N ARG A 33 -7.85 -39.20 45.34
CA ARG A 33 -6.73 -39.73 46.17
C ARG A 33 -5.41 -39.82 45.39
N LYS A 34 -4.31 -39.99 46.13
CA LYS A 34 -2.90 -39.93 45.68
C LYS A 34 -2.50 -41.11 44.76
N PRO A 35 -1.43 -41.00 43.95
CA PRO A 35 -0.90 -42.13 43.19
C PRO A 35 -0.39 -43.23 44.13
N ALA A 36 -0.72 -44.48 43.81
CA ALA A 36 -0.25 -45.70 44.46
C ALA A 36 0.25 -46.72 43.41
N GLY A 37 1.03 -47.70 43.82
CA GLY A 37 1.77 -48.61 42.93
C GLY A 37 0.90 -49.39 41.94
N LEU A 38 1.42 -49.56 40.71
CA LEU A 38 0.69 -50.01 39.51
C LEU A 38 0.48 -51.55 39.44
N SER A 39 0.31 -52.21 40.59
CA SER A 39 0.19 -53.67 40.70
C SER A 39 -1.20 -54.18 41.12
N SER A 40 -1.99 -53.40 41.87
CA SER A 40 -3.26 -53.87 42.48
C SER A 40 -4.50 -53.77 41.58
N GLN A 41 -4.51 -52.91 40.57
CA GLN A 41 -5.71 -52.69 39.73
C GLN A 41 -6.03 -53.83 38.74
N TRP A 42 -5.16 -54.82 38.58
CA TRP A 42 -5.43 -55.96 37.70
C TRP A 42 -6.35 -57.05 38.30
N GLN A 43 -6.71 -56.95 39.59
CA GLN A 43 -7.67 -57.85 40.23
C GLN A 43 -9.12 -57.35 40.18
N SER A 44 -9.38 -56.03 40.17
CA SER A 44 -10.77 -55.49 40.20
C SER A 44 -11.51 -55.57 38.86
N ILE A 45 -10.79 -55.55 37.72
CA ILE A 45 -11.39 -55.68 36.38
C ILE A 45 -12.01 -57.08 36.16
N ARG A 46 -11.60 -58.09 36.94
CA ARG A 46 -12.18 -59.44 36.87
C ARG A 46 -13.59 -59.52 37.44
N THR A 47 -13.92 -58.70 38.42
CA THR A 47 -15.23 -58.70 39.09
C THR A 47 -16.27 -57.89 38.32
N TYR A 48 -15.86 -56.80 37.67
CA TYR A 48 -16.77 -55.83 37.01
C TYR A 48 -17.24 -56.22 35.59
N ILE A 49 -17.12 -57.50 35.21
CA ILE A 49 -17.51 -58.03 33.88
C ILE A 49 -18.37 -59.30 34.01
N ALA A 50 -18.46 -59.89 35.21
CA ALA A 50 -19.26 -61.09 35.49
C ALA A 50 -20.75 -60.76 35.60
N ASP A 51 -21.11 -59.92 36.58
CA ASP A 51 -22.49 -59.68 37.00
C ASP A 51 -22.83 -58.19 36.94
N ASP A 52 -23.73 -57.82 36.01
CA ASP A 52 -24.34 -56.48 35.93
C ASP A 52 -25.86 -56.65 35.69
N PRO A 53 -26.70 -56.40 36.72
CA PRO A 53 -28.16 -56.52 36.60
C PRO A 53 -28.81 -55.47 35.68
N MET A 54 -28.10 -54.40 35.26
CA MET A 54 -28.66 -53.38 34.37
C MET A 54 -28.66 -53.75 32.88
N ALA A 55 -28.21 -54.96 32.53
CA ALA A 55 -28.07 -55.41 31.14
C ALA A 55 -29.39 -55.39 30.33
N ASP A 56 -30.54 -55.66 30.97
CA ASP A 56 -31.83 -55.72 30.26
C ASP A 56 -32.50 -54.33 30.09
N ASP A 57 -32.34 -53.39 31.04
CA ASP A 57 -32.87 -52.00 30.96
C ASP A 57 -32.24 -51.17 29.82
N ILE A 58 -31.09 -51.62 29.28
CA ILE A 58 -30.42 -50.99 28.14
C ILE A 58 -30.99 -51.47 26.79
N ALA A 59 -31.61 -52.66 26.73
CA ALA A 59 -32.16 -53.22 25.50
C ALA A 59 -33.45 -52.51 25.08
N ASP A 60 -34.43 -52.44 25.98
CA ASP A 60 -35.76 -51.87 25.70
C ASP A 60 -35.69 -50.39 25.32
N ARG A 61 -34.78 -49.62 25.96
CA ARG A 61 -34.61 -48.17 25.71
C ARG A 61 -33.98 -47.83 24.35
N ARG A 62 -33.61 -48.83 23.52
CA ARG A 62 -32.96 -48.60 22.22
C ARG A 62 -33.48 -49.46 21.05
N GLY A 63 -34.43 -50.37 21.27
CA GLY A 63 -35.07 -51.13 20.19
C GLY A 63 -34.16 -52.08 19.41
N ILE A 64 -33.04 -52.50 20.01
CA ILE A 64 -32.12 -53.50 19.43
C ILE A 64 -32.50 -54.86 20.00
N SER A 65 -32.58 -55.91 19.18
CA SER A 65 -32.99 -57.22 19.70
C SER A 65 -31.94 -57.79 20.68
N ASN A 66 -32.42 -58.45 21.73
CA ASN A 66 -31.55 -59.10 22.73
C ASN A 66 -30.68 -60.22 22.07
N LYS A 67 -31.00 -60.65 20.85
CA LYS A 67 -30.20 -61.56 20.00
C LYS A 67 -28.96 -60.87 19.40
N GLU A 68 -29.11 -59.65 18.89
CA GLU A 68 -28.02 -58.86 18.26
C GLU A 68 -27.01 -58.36 19.29
N TYR A 69 -27.48 -57.86 20.43
CA TYR A 69 -26.60 -57.46 21.54
C TYR A 69 -25.72 -58.63 22.03
N ARG A 70 -26.30 -59.84 22.12
CA ARG A 70 -25.58 -61.07 22.46
C ARG A 70 -24.61 -61.52 21.35
N ALA A 71 -24.88 -61.21 20.07
CA ALA A 71 -23.93 -61.46 18.98
C ALA A 71 -22.73 -60.51 19.04
N PHE A 72 -22.98 -59.21 19.17
CA PHE A 72 -21.94 -58.17 19.31
C PHE A 72 -21.01 -58.42 20.52
N ARG A 73 -21.58 -58.82 21.67
CA ARG A 73 -20.80 -59.20 22.88
C ARG A 73 -19.93 -60.44 22.64
N ARG A 74 -20.35 -61.41 21.80
CA ARG A 74 -19.51 -62.57 21.41
C ARG A 74 -18.37 -62.15 20.48
N GLU A 75 -18.64 -61.30 19.49
CA GLU A 75 -17.65 -60.84 18.52
C GLU A 75 -16.49 -60.06 19.20
N LEU A 76 -16.82 -59.17 20.13
CA LEU A 76 -15.85 -58.47 20.98
C LEU A 76 -14.96 -59.44 21.77
N VAL A 77 -15.53 -60.52 22.31
CA VAL A 77 -14.78 -61.56 23.06
C VAL A 77 -13.89 -62.40 22.14
N LEU A 78 -14.31 -62.69 20.90
CA LEU A 78 -13.43 -63.35 19.92
C LEU A 78 -12.25 -62.44 19.53
N LYS A 79 -12.51 -61.19 19.13
CA LYS A 79 -11.46 -60.23 18.74
C LYS A 79 -10.48 -59.94 19.89
N ALA A 80 -10.92 -60.03 21.14
CA ALA A 80 -10.06 -59.98 22.32
C ALA A 80 -9.18 -61.25 22.51
N LYS A 81 -9.69 -62.44 22.16
CA LYS A 81 -8.91 -63.70 22.18
C LYS A 81 -7.86 -63.74 21.06
N GLU A 82 -8.19 -63.30 19.85
CA GLU A 82 -7.26 -63.25 18.71
C GLU A 82 -6.07 -62.33 18.99
N ARG A 83 -6.32 -61.12 19.53
CA ARG A 83 -5.26 -60.21 19.98
C ARG A 83 -4.35 -60.84 21.04
N ARG A 84 -4.87 -61.73 21.90
CA ARG A 84 -4.07 -62.48 22.88
C ARG A 84 -3.08 -63.46 22.24
N HIS A 85 -3.47 -64.16 21.17
CA HIS A 85 -2.55 -65.06 20.44
C HIS A 85 -1.46 -64.29 19.67
N LEU A 86 -1.79 -63.13 19.10
CA LEU A 86 -0.77 -62.28 18.46
C LEU A 86 0.25 -61.76 19.49
N LEU A 87 -0.24 -61.27 20.64
CA LEU A 87 0.61 -60.77 21.73
C LEU A 87 1.43 -61.89 22.42
N SER A 88 0.94 -63.13 22.48
CA SER A 88 1.72 -64.25 23.04
C SER A 88 2.87 -64.66 22.12
N ARG A 89 2.66 -64.71 20.80
CA ARG A 89 3.73 -64.98 19.81
C ARG A 89 4.79 -63.86 19.79
N ILE A 90 4.38 -62.60 19.95
CA ILE A 90 5.31 -61.47 20.11
C ILE A 90 6.10 -61.61 21.43
N ARG A 91 5.43 -61.89 22.56
CA ARG A 91 6.13 -62.11 23.84
C ARG A 91 7.11 -63.27 23.80
N ALA A 92 6.78 -64.39 23.15
CA ALA A 92 7.68 -65.53 23.01
C ALA A 92 9.01 -65.17 22.30
N ARG A 93 8.95 -64.38 21.22
CA ARG A 93 10.17 -63.88 20.55
C ARG A 93 10.92 -62.79 21.35
N VAL A 94 10.21 -61.97 22.12
CA VAL A 94 10.84 -60.91 22.95
C VAL A 94 11.52 -61.46 24.20
N VAL A 95 11.04 -62.57 24.78
CA VAL A 95 11.69 -63.19 25.96
C VAL A 95 13.10 -63.71 25.63
N TRP A 96 13.31 -64.28 24.44
CA TRP A 96 14.63 -64.73 24.00
C TRP A 96 15.63 -63.58 23.71
N TRP A 97 15.13 -62.34 23.63
CA TRP A 97 15.94 -61.13 23.43
C TRP A 97 16.16 -60.30 24.71
N LYS A 98 15.85 -60.86 25.89
CA LYS A 98 16.10 -60.20 27.20
C LYS A 98 17.41 -60.58 27.89
N GLY A 99 18.26 -61.38 27.26
CA GLY A 99 19.60 -61.70 27.76
C GLY A 99 20.68 -60.64 27.44
N ARG A 100 20.53 -59.88 26.34
CA ARG A 100 21.54 -58.89 25.90
C ARG A 100 20.92 -57.72 25.12
N SER A 101 20.45 -56.68 25.83
CA SER A 101 20.57 -55.30 25.35
C SER A 101 20.29 -54.29 26.48
N LYS A 102 21.30 -53.48 26.86
CA LYS A 102 21.02 -52.16 27.46
C LYS A 102 20.62 -51.23 26.32
N VAL A 103 19.32 -51.01 26.13
CA VAL A 103 18.82 -49.90 25.31
C VAL A 103 18.17 -48.93 26.27
N GLN A 104 18.84 -47.81 26.53
CA GLN A 104 18.21 -46.65 27.16
C GLN A 104 17.14 -46.12 26.21
N ASP A 105 15.99 -45.72 26.78
CA ASP A 105 14.95 -44.98 26.06
C ASP A 105 15.54 -43.62 25.65
N PRO A 106 15.89 -43.38 24.37
CA PRO A 106 16.80 -42.28 24.02
C PRO A 106 16.22 -40.91 24.32
N ILE A 107 14.90 -40.76 24.23
CA ILE A 107 14.19 -39.51 24.52
C ILE A 107 14.19 -39.23 26.03
N ARG A 108 14.14 -40.29 26.85
CA ARG A 108 14.12 -40.18 28.30
C ARG A 108 15.53 -40.11 28.91
N SER A 109 16.54 -40.69 28.26
CA SER A 109 17.93 -40.36 28.60
C SER A 109 18.22 -38.93 28.21
N TYR A 110 17.91 -38.47 26.98
CA TYR A 110 18.05 -37.06 26.60
C TYR A 110 17.38 -36.09 27.58
N TRP A 111 16.19 -36.39 28.10
CA TRP A 111 15.51 -35.48 29.05
C TRP A 111 16.08 -35.46 30.47
N GLU A 112 16.72 -36.53 30.94
CA GLU A 112 17.42 -36.50 32.24
C GLU A 112 18.89 -36.06 32.07
N GLU A 113 19.52 -36.37 30.93
CA GLU A 113 20.82 -35.85 30.53
C GLU A 113 20.76 -34.34 30.29
N PHE A 114 19.73 -33.79 29.64
CA PHE A 114 19.58 -32.33 29.48
C PHE A 114 19.38 -31.60 30.82
N LYS A 115 18.97 -32.29 31.90
CA LYS A 115 18.97 -31.74 33.27
C LYS A 115 20.30 -31.90 34.00
N GLN A 116 21.15 -32.84 33.59
CA GLN A 116 22.41 -33.19 34.28
C GLN A 116 23.67 -32.70 33.53
N GLN A 117 23.58 -32.51 32.22
CA GLN A 117 24.65 -32.00 31.37
C GLN A 117 24.88 -30.53 31.68
N ARG A 118 26.08 -30.23 32.16
CA ARG A 118 26.55 -28.88 32.47
C ARG A 118 26.88 -28.09 31.19
N ILE A 119 25.93 -27.92 30.27
CA ILE A 119 26.18 -27.22 29.00
C ILE A 119 26.68 -25.78 29.27
N GLY A 120 26.18 -25.10 30.30
CA GLY A 120 26.69 -23.79 30.73
C GLY A 120 28.17 -23.76 31.18
N HIS A 121 28.81 -24.90 31.48
CA HIS A 121 30.27 -24.93 31.72
C HIS A 121 31.11 -24.82 30.45
N ALA A 122 30.56 -25.15 29.28
CA ALA A 122 31.25 -25.02 28.00
C ALA A 122 31.16 -23.60 27.40
N ILE A 123 30.34 -22.72 27.99
CA ILE A 123 29.99 -21.39 27.46
C ILE A 123 30.00 -20.31 28.57
N GLY A 124 30.64 -20.57 29.72
CA GLY A 124 30.76 -19.62 30.85
C GLY A 124 29.46 -19.25 31.60
N LEU A 125 28.28 -19.61 31.09
CA LEU A 125 26.99 -19.11 31.61
C LEU A 125 26.52 -19.83 32.90
N PRO A 126 26.13 -19.07 33.96
CA PRO A 126 25.82 -19.64 35.27
C PRO A 126 24.52 -20.47 35.28
N VAL A 127 24.69 -21.78 35.51
CA VAL A 127 23.69 -22.87 35.38
C VAL A 127 22.43 -22.76 36.26
N LYS A 128 22.25 -21.70 37.06
CA LYS A 128 21.07 -21.50 37.94
C LYS A 128 19.84 -20.83 37.29
N LYS A 129 19.90 -20.41 36.02
CA LYS A 129 18.80 -19.69 35.33
C LYS A 129 18.26 -20.40 34.08
N PHE A 130 18.01 -21.71 34.15
CA PHE A 130 17.20 -22.38 33.13
C PHE A 130 15.72 -22.11 33.36
N TYR A 131 15.22 -21.08 32.68
CA TYR A 131 13.78 -20.83 32.52
C TYR A 131 13.11 -21.96 31.72
N GLN A 132 11.76 -22.00 31.72
CA GLN A 132 11.03 -23.13 31.14
C GLN A 132 11.41 -23.44 29.67
N PRO A 133 11.36 -24.72 29.25
CA PRO A 133 11.78 -25.14 27.93
C PRO A 133 11.01 -24.41 26.81
N TRP A 134 11.68 -24.23 25.67
CA TRP A 134 11.19 -23.57 24.45
C TRP A 134 9.91 -24.17 23.81
N SER A 135 9.31 -25.19 24.43
CA SER A 135 8.01 -25.74 24.06
C SER A 135 7.07 -25.71 25.27
N LEU A 136 6.01 -24.90 25.16
CA LEU A 136 4.95 -24.84 26.16
C LEU A 136 4.06 -26.09 26.07
N PRO A 137 3.55 -26.62 27.19
CA PRO A 137 2.57 -27.70 27.15
C PRO A 137 1.28 -27.25 26.43
N ALA A 138 0.57 -28.23 25.85
CA ALA A 138 -0.71 -28.02 25.18
C ALA A 138 -1.66 -27.18 26.05
N GLU A 139 -2.33 -26.19 25.45
CA GLU A 139 -2.99 -25.12 26.21
C GLU A 139 -4.00 -25.67 27.23
N PRO A 140 -3.79 -25.42 28.54
CA PRO A 140 -4.72 -25.88 29.56
C PRO A 140 -6.04 -25.10 29.44
N SER A 141 -7.17 -25.76 29.67
CA SER A 141 -8.51 -25.20 29.40
C SER A 141 -8.92 -24.00 30.27
N ASN A 142 -8.12 -23.63 31.27
CA ASN A 142 -8.25 -22.42 32.07
C ASN A 142 -7.30 -21.29 31.64
N ARG A 143 -6.51 -21.47 30.57
CA ARG A 143 -5.70 -20.40 29.97
C ARG A 143 -6.61 -19.34 29.34
N LYS A 144 -6.24 -18.08 29.52
CA LYS A 144 -6.90 -16.90 28.95
C LYS A 144 -5.89 -15.85 28.48
N ALA A 145 -6.23 -15.14 27.43
CA ALA A 145 -5.65 -13.82 27.14
C ALA A 145 -6.43 -12.72 27.89
N ILE A 146 -5.78 -11.58 28.17
CA ILE A 146 -6.41 -10.46 28.91
C ILE A 146 -7.71 -9.95 28.22
N PRO A 147 -7.78 -9.83 26.87
CA PRO A 147 -9.02 -9.44 26.18
C PRO A 147 -10.19 -10.44 26.30
N GLU A 148 -9.90 -11.72 26.59
CA GLU A 148 -10.92 -12.80 26.62
C GLU A 148 -11.64 -12.94 27.97
N LEU A 149 -11.24 -12.17 28.98
CA LEU A 149 -11.77 -12.29 30.34
C LEU A 149 -13.22 -11.81 30.41
N THR A 150 -14.09 -12.60 31.03
CA THR A 150 -15.52 -12.28 31.17
C THR A 150 -16.02 -12.44 32.60
N LYS A 151 -17.26 -11.99 32.87
CA LYS A 151 -17.96 -12.28 34.12
C LYS A 151 -18.10 -13.78 34.43
N ARG A 152 -17.94 -14.68 33.44
CA ARG A 152 -18.01 -16.14 33.65
C ARG A 152 -16.73 -16.71 34.26
N ASP A 153 -15.64 -15.95 34.25
CA ASP A 153 -14.31 -16.38 34.72
C ASP A 153 -14.03 -15.95 36.16
N LEU A 154 -14.87 -15.07 36.73
CA LEU A 154 -14.82 -14.64 38.14
C LEU A 154 -14.93 -15.83 39.11
N GLY A 155 -14.13 -15.79 40.18
CA GLY A 155 -14.05 -16.84 41.20
C GLY A 155 -13.39 -18.14 40.73
N ARG A 156 -12.83 -18.17 39.51
CA ARG A 156 -12.11 -19.34 38.96
C ARG A 156 -10.61 -19.09 38.94
N THR A 157 -9.84 -20.15 39.15
CA THR A 157 -8.39 -20.15 38.86
C THR A 157 -8.18 -20.12 37.35
N ILE A 158 -7.68 -18.99 36.86
CA ILE A 158 -7.30 -18.77 35.46
C ILE A 158 -5.77 -18.78 35.32
N LEU A 159 -5.29 -18.95 34.09
CA LEU A 159 -3.87 -18.91 33.75
C LEU A 159 -3.65 -17.89 32.62
N ILE A 160 -2.80 -16.89 32.82
CA ILE A 160 -2.47 -15.86 31.82
C ILE A 160 -0.99 -15.93 31.46
N ARG A 161 -0.67 -15.77 30.18
CA ARG A 161 0.70 -15.61 29.67
C ARG A 161 0.87 -14.15 29.22
N ALA A 162 1.75 -13.40 29.86
CA ALA A 162 1.87 -11.95 29.74
C ALA A 162 3.31 -11.49 30.01
N TRP A 163 3.62 -10.22 29.73
CA TRP A 163 4.83 -9.59 30.25
C TRP A 163 4.57 -9.00 31.63
N LEU A 164 5.49 -9.21 32.58
CA LEU A 164 5.47 -8.56 33.90
C LEU A 164 5.95 -7.11 33.74
N ILE A 165 5.03 -6.20 33.46
CA ILE A 165 5.33 -4.80 33.11
C ILE A 165 5.94 -4.05 34.29
N LYS A 166 5.36 -4.18 35.48
CA LYS A 166 5.83 -3.51 36.70
C LYS A 166 5.45 -4.29 37.94
N THR A 167 6.35 -4.36 38.92
CA THR A 167 6.05 -4.80 40.29
C THR A 167 6.11 -3.60 41.22
N THR A 168 5.16 -3.50 42.15
CA THR A 168 5.05 -2.42 43.15
C THR A 168 4.79 -3.06 44.50
N VAL A 169 5.76 -2.95 45.42
CA VAL A 169 5.64 -3.44 46.80
C VAL A 169 4.99 -2.35 47.65
N ILE A 170 3.86 -2.68 48.29
CA ILE A 170 3.14 -1.77 49.20
C ILE A 170 3.49 -2.06 50.65
N SER A 171 3.68 -3.34 51.00
CA SER A 171 4.18 -3.77 52.30
C SER A 171 4.91 -5.11 52.17
N LYS A 172 5.43 -5.65 53.29
CA LYS A 172 5.94 -7.03 53.35
C LYS A 172 4.89 -8.08 52.89
N TYR A 173 3.61 -7.73 52.99
CA TYR A 173 2.46 -8.62 52.82
C TYR A 173 1.53 -8.20 51.67
N LEU A 174 1.90 -7.21 50.86
CA LEU A 174 1.08 -6.73 49.74
C LEU A 174 1.94 -6.28 48.57
N VAL A 175 1.80 -6.96 47.43
CA VAL A 175 2.51 -6.65 46.18
C VAL A 175 1.52 -6.61 45.02
N PHE A 176 1.58 -5.53 44.24
CA PHE A 176 0.83 -5.38 43.00
C PHE A 176 1.76 -5.56 41.79
N CYS A 177 1.36 -6.42 40.86
CA CYS A 177 2.02 -6.66 39.58
C CYS A 177 1.12 -6.24 38.42
N LYS A 178 1.65 -5.42 37.52
CA LYS A 178 1.00 -5.02 36.25
C LYS A 178 1.42 -6.02 35.18
N LEU A 179 0.47 -6.75 34.60
CA LEU A 179 0.70 -7.73 33.54
C LEU A 179 0.17 -7.19 32.21
N GLY A 180 0.93 -7.30 31.13
CA GLY A 180 0.57 -6.79 29.80
C GLY A 180 0.48 -7.89 28.73
N HIS A 181 -0.58 -7.86 27.92
CA HIS A 181 -0.82 -8.77 26.80
C HIS A 181 -1.70 -8.08 25.75
N ASP A 182 -1.26 -8.05 24.48
CA ASP A 182 -1.99 -7.42 23.36
C ASP A 182 -2.43 -5.97 23.67
N GLY A 183 -1.51 -5.18 24.24
CA GLY A 183 -1.72 -3.81 24.70
C GLY A 183 -2.59 -3.66 25.95
N LYS A 184 -3.41 -4.66 26.29
CA LYS A 184 -4.27 -4.63 27.47
C LYS A 184 -3.47 -5.01 28.72
N LYS A 185 -3.76 -4.32 29.82
CA LYS A 185 -2.97 -4.36 31.06
C LYS A 185 -3.90 -4.75 32.22
N ILE A 186 -3.56 -5.78 33.00
CA ILE A 186 -4.32 -6.27 34.16
C ILE A 186 -3.48 -6.23 35.44
N GLN A 187 -4.13 -6.09 36.59
CA GLN A 187 -3.50 -6.21 37.89
C GLN A 187 -3.50 -7.67 38.35
N ALA A 188 -2.35 -8.15 38.83
CA ALA A 188 -2.25 -9.35 39.65
C ALA A 188 -1.72 -8.96 41.03
N THR A 189 -2.26 -9.56 42.07
CA THR A 189 -2.09 -9.13 43.47
C THR A 189 -1.70 -10.33 44.31
N VAL A 190 -0.63 -10.18 45.09
CA VAL A 190 -0.26 -11.08 46.18
C VAL A 190 -0.55 -10.38 47.50
N ASN A 191 -1.28 -11.05 48.39
CA ASN A 191 -1.56 -10.60 49.75
C ASN A 191 -1.61 -11.77 50.76
N ASP A 192 -1.78 -11.49 52.06
CA ASP A 192 -1.87 -12.53 53.11
C ASP A 192 -2.98 -13.58 52.90
N TYR A 193 -3.99 -13.30 52.06
CA TYR A 193 -5.06 -14.24 51.71
C TYR A 193 -4.74 -15.09 50.47
N THR A 194 -3.62 -14.85 49.79
CA THR A 194 -3.12 -15.70 48.70
C THR A 194 -2.05 -16.66 49.20
N GLU A 195 -2.20 -17.95 48.92
CA GLU A 195 -1.20 -19.01 49.21
C GLU A 195 0.03 -18.92 48.28
N PHE A 196 0.72 -17.77 48.29
CA PHE A 196 1.84 -17.48 47.40
C PHE A 196 3.19 -17.70 48.09
N GLY A 197 3.98 -18.66 47.60
CA GLY A 197 5.12 -19.21 48.36
C GLY A 197 6.40 -18.38 48.43
N ASP A 198 6.69 -17.53 47.44
CA ASP A 198 7.99 -16.83 47.35
C ASP A 198 7.85 -15.39 46.81
N LEU A 199 7.69 -14.45 47.75
CA LEU A 199 7.62 -13.01 47.47
C LEU A 199 8.95 -12.41 47.02
N GLU A 200 10.10 -12.97 47.40
CA GLU A 200 11.41 -12.44 47.00
C GLU A 200 11.73 -12.84 45.56
N PHE A 201 11.35 -14.05 45.14
CA PHE A 201 11.39 -14.46 43.74
C PHE A 201 10.58 -13.48 42.86
N LEU A 202 9.36 -13.13 43.26
CA LEU A 202 8.52 -12.17 42.52
C LEU A 202 9.15 -10.77 42.41
N LYS A 203 9.81 -10.30 43.47
CA LYS A 203 10.56 -9.03 43.46
C LYS A 203 11.83 -9.09 42.60
N SER A 204 12.45 -10.27 42.48
CA SER A 204 13.68 -10.48 41.69
C SER A 204 13.45 -10.49 40.17
N LEU A 205 12.19 -10.57 39.71
CA LEU A 205 11.86 -10.55 38.29
C LEU A 205 11.99 -9.13 37.72
N LYS A 206 12.82 -8.95 36.70
CA LYS A 206 12.92 -7.68 35.96
C LYS A 206 11.57 -7.28 35.32
N PRO A 207 11.29 -5.98 35.19
CA PRO A 207 10.26 -5.48 34.26
C PRO A 207 10.38 -6.12 32.87
N HIS A 208 9.24 -6.27 32.20
CA HIS A 208 9.05 -6.90 30.89
C HIS A 208 9.52 -8.38 30.77
N THR A 209 9.87 -9.05 31.87
CA THR A 209 10.06 -10.51 31.88
C THR A 209 8.76 -11.22 31.44
N PRO A 210 8.78 -12.17 30.48
CA PRO A 210 7.59 -12.94 30.14
C PRO A 210 7.25 -13.93 31.27
N VAL A 211 5.98 -14.02 31.64
CA VAL A 211 5.50 -14.83 32.78
C VAL A 211 4.20 -15.57 32.46
N GLU A 212 4.11 -16.79 32.96
CA GLU A 212 2.86 -17.50 33.22
C GLU A 212 2.40 -17.15 34.65
N VAL A 213 1.17 -16.67 34.79
CA VAL A 213 0.55 -16.31 36.07
C VAL A 213 -0.73 -17.10 36.24
N GLU A 214 -0.82 -17.87 37.31
CA GLU A 214 -2.02 -18.60 37.72
C GLU A 214 -2.58 -18.01 39.01
N GLY A 215 -3.90 -17.83 39.05
CA GLY A 215 -4.57 -17.27 40.21
C GLY A 215 -6.08 -17.10 40.02
N VAL A 216 -6.77 -16.70 41.08
CA VAL A 216 -8.24 -16.57 41.08
C VAL A 216 -8.64 -15.19 40.57
N LEU A 217 -9.49 -15.11 39.55
CA LEU A 217 -9.99 -13.83 39.05
C LEU A 217 -11.03 -13.23 40.01
N ALA A 218 -10.77 -12.04 40.53
CA ALA A 218 -11.63 -11.31 41.46
C ALA A 218 -11.98 -9.90 40.94
N TYR A 219 -12.97 -9.25 41.56
CA TYR A 219 -13.14 -7.80 41.41
C TYR A 219 -12.12 -7.07 42.26
N LYS A 220 -11.62 -5.93 41.77
CA LYS A 220 -10.74 -5.05 42.57
C LYS A 220 -11.43 -4.56 43.82
N LEU A 221 -10.73 -4.50 44.95
CA LEU A 221 -11.23 -3.84 46.16
C LEU A 221 -11.64 -2.39 45.84
N GLY A 222 -12.85 -2.01 46.23
CA GLY A 222 -13.48 -0.73 45.87
C GLY A 222 -14.32 -0.73 44.58
N ALA A 223 -14.18 -1.73 43.69
CA ALA A 223 -15.05 -1.89 42.53
C ALA A 223 -16.41 -2.48 42.93
N ASN A 224 -17.28 -1.61 43.47
CA ASN A 224 -18.54 -1.97 44.12
C ASN A 224 -19.44 -2.86 43.22
N PRO A 225 -19.84 -4.08 43.64
CA PRO A 225 -20.53 -5.04 42.77
C PRO A 225 -21.95 -4.61 42.31
N THR A 226 -22.52 -3.56 42.89
CA THR A 226 -23.80 -2.95 42.49
C THR A 226 -23.67 -1.86 41.41
N TYR A 227 -22.46 -1.59 40.91
CA TYR A 227 -22.18 -0.49 39.99
C TYR A 227 -22.79 -0.68 38.59
N LYS A 228 -23.42 0.38 38.07
CA LYS A 228 -23.99 0.45 36.71
C LYS A 228 -22.89 0.27 35.64
N PRO A 229 -23.20 -0.19 34.41
CA PRO A 229 -22.20 -0.35 33.36
C PRO A 229 -21.67 1.00 32.84
N GLY A 230 -20.62 1.52 33.48
CA GLY A 230 -19.75 2.54 32.90
C GLY A 230 -18.87 1.98 31.76
N PRO A 231 -18.23 2.85 30.95
CA PRO A 231 -17.50 2.47 29.74
C PRO A 231 -16.18 1.71 30.00
N THR A 232 -15.69 1.69 31.23
CA THR A 232 -14.44 1.02 31.64
C THR A 232 -14.38 -0.44 31.16
N PRO A 233 -13.32 -0.89 30.46
CA PRO A 233 -13.12 -2.30 30.08
C PRO A 233 -13.29 -3.30 31.24
N PHE A 234 -13.59 -4.56 30.92
CA PHE A 234 -13.79 -5.57 31.97
C PHE A 234 -12.49 -5.89 32.70
N HIS A 235 -11.38 -6.09 31.98
CA HIS A 235 -10.06 -6.43 32.54
C HIS A 235 -9.48 -5.35 33.47
N GLU A 236 -9.91 -4.10 33.35
CA GLU A 236 -9.49 -3.01 34.25
C GLU A 236 -10.18 -3.06 35.62
N ARG A 237 -11.39 -3.63 35.69
CA ARG A 237 -12.23 -3.71 36.90
C ARG A 237 -11.95 -4.96 37.75
N VAL A 238 -11.15 -5.88 37.24
CA VAL A 238 -10.78 -7.15 37.87
C VAL A 238 -9.30 -7.22 38.17
N GLU A 239 -8.93 -8.13 39.07
CA GLU A 239 -7.55 -8.47 39.38
C GLU A 239 -7.39 -9.98 39.54
N ILE A 240 -6.17 -10.48 39.35
CA ILE A 240 -5.80 -11.88 39.57
C ILE A 240 -5.23 -11.99 40.99
N LEU A 241 -5.91 -12.68 41.89
CA LEU A 241 -5.34 -13.08 43.18
C LEU A 241 -4.32 -14.18 42.91
N MET A 242 -3.04 -13.79 42.86
CA MET A 242 -1.95 -14.58 42.31
C MET A 242 -1.60 -15.74 43.23
N GLN A 243 -1.69 -16.97 42.71
CA GLN A 243 -1.32 -18.20 43.43
C GLN A 243 0.05 -18.71 42.98
N ARG A 244 0.43 -18.48 41.71
CA ARG A 244 1.73 -18.84 41.16
C ARG A 244 2.16 -17.90 40.04
N VAL A 245 3.44 -17.59 40.00
CA VAL A 245 4.14 -17.00 38.84
C VAL A 245 5.20 -17.99 38.36
N THR A 246 5.45 -18.05 37.05
CA THR A 246 6.53 -18.85 36.47
C THR A 246 7.04 -18.16 35.20
N PRO A 247 8.30 -17.65 35.17
CA PRO A 247 8.81 -16.96 34.00
C PRO A 247 9.05 -17.90 32.81
N ILE A 248 8.74 -17.40 31.60
CA ILE A 248 8.78 -18.13 30.34
C ILE A 248 9.93 -17.57 29.50
N GLY A 249 11.02 -18.32 29.36
CA GLY A 249 12.24 -17.80 28.75
C GLY A 249 12.91 -16.70 29.58
N ASN A 250 13.88 -16.02 28.98
CA ASN A 250 14.76 -15.10 29.70
C ASN A 250 14.08 -13.75 30.04
N PRO A 251 14.45 -13.11 31.17
CA PRO A 251 14.19 -11.69 31.39
C PRO A 251 14.98 -10.85 30.38
N PRO A 252 14.59 -9.58 30.11
CA PRO A 252 15.36 -8.72 29.22
C PRO A 252 16.78 -8.45 29.77
N ALA A 253 17.74 -8.26 28.87
CA ALA A 253 19.08 -7.76 29.22
C ALA A 253 18.96 -6.33 29.74
N ASP A 254 18.43 -5.43 28.92
CA ASP A 254 18.33 -4.01 29.23
C ASP A 254 17.03 -3.63 29.96
N PRO A 255 16.96 -2.46 30.61
CA PRO A 255 15.71 -1.88 31.09
C PRO A 255 14.76 -1.57 29.92
N ILE A 256 13.54 -2.10 29.98
CA ILE A 256 12.45 -1.73 29.06
C ILE A 256 11.49 -0.78 29.78
N ILE A 257 11.13 0.33 29.12
CA ILE A 257 10.36 1.45 29.68
C ILE A 257 8.98 1.48 29.01
N GLU A 258 7.90 1.66 29.79
CA GLU A 258 6.55 1.81 29.24
C GLU A 258 6.39 3.10 28.45
N ASP A 259 5.55 3.05 27.40
CA ASP A 259 5.08 4.17 26.59
C ASP A 259 6.17 4.94 25.78
N THR A 260 7.46 4.70 26.05
CA THR A 260 8.62 5.10 25.24
C THR A 260 8.49 4.63 23.79
N VAL A 261 8.76 5.56 22.87
CA VAL A 261 9.07 5.26 21.46
C VAL A 261 10.57 5.03 21.38
N TYR A 262 10.95 3.79 21.10
CA TYR A 262 12.33 3.41 20.80
C TYR A 262 12.68 3.73 19.35
N ASP A 263 13.98 3.85 19.09
CA ASP A 263 14.59 3.99 17.79
C ASP A 263 14.24 2.85 16.81
N ALA A 264 14.59 3.06 15.53
CA ALA A 264 14.16 2.20 14.44
C ALA A 264 14.74 0.77 14.52
N ASP A 265 15.92 0.59 15.13
CA ASP A 265 16.51 -0.71 15.45
C ASP A 265 15.61 -1.53 16.39
N LYS A 266 15.03 -0.84 17.39
CA LYS A 266 14.21 -1.41 18.47
C LYS A 266 12.72 -1.22 18.24
N ARG A 267 12.28 -1.16 16.96
CA ARG A 267 10.86 -1.05 16.57
C ARG A 267 9.96 -2.10 17.23
N TYR A 268 10.47 -3.31 17.45
CA TYR A 268 9.76 -4.39 18.16
C TYR A 268 9.48 -4.08 19.66
N LEU A 269 10.30 -3.25 20.31
CA LEU A 269 10.01 -2.70 21.64
C LEU A 269 8.91 -1.64 21.55
N THR A 270 9.01 -0.68 20.62
CA THR A 270 7.96 0.33 20.38
C THR A 270 6.58 -0.31 20.16
N LEU A 271 6.49 -1.40 19.39
CA LEU A 271 5.23 -2.13 19.18
C LEU A 271 4.71 -2.87 20.44
N ARG A 272 5.53 -3.04 21.48
CA ARG A 272 5.14 -3.61 22.79
C ARG A 272 4.85 -2.53 23.84
N THR A 273 5.63 -1.44 23.86
CA THR A 273 5.61 -0.41 24.91
C THR A 273 4.65 0.72 24.61
N ASN A 274 4.56 1.15 23.34
CA ASN A 274 3.75 2.28 22.92
C ASN A 274 2.35 1.83 22.46
N GLN A 275 1.34 2.04 23.32
CA GLN A 275 -0.02 1.54 23.08
C GLN A 275 -0.62 2.03 21.75
N LYS A 276 -0.39 3.30 21.37
CA LYS A 276 -0.89 3.88 20.12
C LYS A 276 -0.36 3.16 18.89
N SER A 277 0.91 2.74 18.90
CA SER A 277 1.53 2.01 17.78
C SER A 277 0.88 0.65 17.56
N LEU A 278 0.59 -0.09 18.63
CA LEU A 278 -0.13 -1.38 18.53
C LEU A 278 -1.59 -1.18 18.09
N GLU A 279 -2.30 -0.21 18.67
CA GLU A 279 -3.68 0.10 18.29
C GLU A 279 -3.81 0.54 16.82
N THR A 280 -2.77 1.17 16.27
CA THR A 280 -2.69 1.54 14.86
C THR A 280 -2.55 0.31 13.94
N LEU A 281 -1.83 -0.73 14.36
CA LEU A 281 -1.79 -2.02 13.64
C LEU A 281 -3.09 -2.82 13.80
N GLN A 282 -3.73 -2.78 14.96
CA GLN A 282 -5.06 -3.38 15.19
C GLN A 282 -6.13 -2.68 14.32
N LEU A 283 -6.07 -1.35 14.20
CA LEU A 283 -6.89 -0.54 13.29
C LEU A 283 -6.65 -0.93 11.83
N ARG A 284 -5.38 -1.02 11.39
CA ARG A 284 -5.01 -1.48 10.03
C ARG A 284 -5.65 -2.82 9.68
N SER A 285 -5.56 -3.79 10.59
CA SER A 285 -6.16 -5.12 10.43
C SER A 285 -7.69 -5.04 10.32
N THR A 286 -8.33 -4.31 11.24
CA THR A 286 -9.80 -4.13 11.30
C THR A 286 -10.35 -3.50 10.01
N VAL A 287 -9.72 -2.43 9.51
CA VAL A 287 -10.11 -1.76 8.27
C VAL A 287 -9.86 -2.68 7.06
N SER A 288 -8.76 -3.46 7.05
CA SER A 288 -8.49 -4.40 5.95
C SER A 288 -9.55 -5.50 5.85
N LEU A 289 -10.04 -5.99 7.00
CA LEU A 289 -11.16 -6.95 7.07
C LEU A 289 -12.49 -6.31 6.64
N LEU A 290 -12.79 -5.08 7.07
CA LEU A 290 -13.98 -4.32 6.65
C LEU A 290 -14.00 -4.14 5.13
N CYS A 291 -12.87 -3.72 4.53
CA CYS A 291 -12.74 -3.57 3.08
C CYS A 291 -13.02 -4.88 2.33
N ARG A 292 -12.45 -6.01 2.78
CA ARG A 292 -12.72 -7.34 2.21
C ARG A 292 -14.19 -7.70 2.28
N ASN A 293 -14.79 -7.61 3.47
CA ASN A 293 -16.19 -7.96 3.69
C ASN A 293 -17.10 -7.12 2.80
N HIS A 294 -16.92 -5.79 2.75
CA HIS A 294 -17.73 -4.93 1.91
C HIS A 294 -17.59 -5.22 0.40
N LEU A 295 -16.39 -5.48 -0.08
CA LEU A 295 -16.17 -5.80 -1.50
C LEU A 295 -16.74 -7.17 -1.87
N VAL A 296 -16.64 -8.17 -1.00
CA VAL A 296 -17.28 -9.48 -1.19
C VAL A 296 -18.81 -9.37 -1.13
N GLU A 297 -19.37 -8.57 -0.22
CA GLU A 297 -20.82 -8.24 -0.18
C GLU A 297 -21.30 -7.52 -1.45
N GLU A 298 -20.46 -6.65 -2.03
CA GLU A 298 -20.68 -6.00 -3.34
C GLU A 298 -20.41 -6.93 -4.53
N GLY A 299 -20.05 -8.20 -4.29
CA GLY A 299 -19.85 -9.23 -5.32
C GLY A 299 -18.50 -9.17 -6.05
N PHE A 300 -17.46 -8.64 -5.43
CA PHE A 300 -16.09 -8.70 -5.94
C PHE A 300 -15.36 -9.98 -5.51
N THR A 301 -14.42 -10.43 -6.34
CA THR A 301 -13.51 -11.55 -6.05
C THR A 301 -12.13 -10.99 -5.67
N GLU A 302 -11.55 -11.46 -4.56
CA GLU A 302 -10.14 -11.19 -4.25
C GLU A 302 -9.24 -12.09 -5.11
N VAL A 303 -8.29 -11.50 -5.84
CA VAL A 303 -7.36 -12.26 -6.71
C VAL A 303 -5.94 -11.73 -6.52
N GLU A 304 -5.00 -12.63 -6.22
CA GLU A 304 -3.57 -12.30 -6.14
C GLU A 304 -2.97 -12.18 -7.55
N THR A 305 -2.08 -11.19 -7.75
CA THR A 305 -1.38 -10.97 -9.03
C THR A 305 0.14 -11.13 -8.89
N PRO A 306 0.85 -11.71 -9.88
CA PRO A 306 2.29 -11.93 -9.79
C PRO A 306 3.13 -10.68 -9.48
N LEU A 307 4.05 -10.81 -8.51
CA LEU A 307 5.00 -9.77 -8.13
C LEU A 307 6.31 -9.79 -8.94
N LEU A 308 6.63 -10.92 -9.60
CA LEU A 308 7.75 -11.01 -10.54
C LEU A 308 7.20 -10.79 -11.96
N PHE A 309 7.20 -9.53 -12.40
CA PHE A 309 6.67 -9.12 -13.71
C PHE A 309 7.80 -8.79 -14.69
N LYS A 310 7.46 -8.44 -15.94
CA LYS A 310 8.42 -7.85 -16.88
C LYS A 310 8.57 -6.35 -16.62
N SER A 311 9.74 -5.80 -16.91
CA SER A 311 9.94 -4.35 -16.89
C SER A 311 9.03 -3.63 -17.89
N THR A 312 8.52 -2.47 -17.50
CA THR A 312 7.64 -1.62 -18.30
C THR A 312 8.22 -0.20 -18.42
N PRO A 313 8.20 0.43 -19.61
CA PRO A 313 8.93 1.68 -19.84
C PRO A 313 8.20 2.94 -19.30
N GLU A 314 7.31 2.81 -18.32
CA GLU A 314 6.33 3.83 -17.95
C GLU A 314 6.17 3.99 -16.44
N GLY A 315 5.77 5.19 -15.99
CA GLY A 315 5.59 5.48 -14.58
C GLY A 315 6.91 5.82 -13.88
N ALA A 316 7.05 5.36 -12.64
CA ALA A 316 8.26 5.52 -11.82
C ALA A 316 9.38 4.56 -12.26
N ARG A 317 10.56 4.69 -11.64
CA ARG A 317 11.62 3.69 -11.76
C ARG A 317 11.20 2.39 -11.05
N GLU A 318 11.50 1.25 -11.68
CA GLU A 318 11.13 -0.08 -11.21
C GLU A 318 12.27 -0.74 -10.42
N PHE A 319 11.95 -1.44 -9.34
CA PHE A 319 12.90 -2.33 -8.68
C PHE A 319 13.10 -3.60 -9.53
N LEU A 320 14.34 -3.88 -9.93
CA LEU A 320 14.70 -5.06 -10.71
C LEU A 320 15.05 -6.25 -9.80
N VAL A 321 14.67 -7.46 -10.24
CA VAL A 321 15.01 -8.73 -9.59
C VAL A 321 15.72 -9.62 -10.61
N PRO A 322 17.03 -9.88 -10.46
CA PRO A 322 17.79 -10.63 -11.46
C PRO A 322 17.40 -12.12 -11.46
N THR A 323 17.47 -12.77 -12.62
CA THR A 323 17.19 -14.20 -12.75
C THR A 323 18.47 -15.01 -12.94
N ARG A 324 18.41 -16.33 -12.71
CA ARG A 324 19.53 -17.25 -12.96
C ARG A 324 19.77 -17.53 -14.46
N THR A 325 18.95 -16.92 -15.33
CA THR A 325 19.16 -16.89 -16.78
C THR A 325 19.89 -15.58 -17.10
N PRO A 326 21.14 -15.61 -17.63
CA PRO A 326 21.89 -14.40 -17.92
C PRO A 326 21.12 -13.41 -18.79
N ASN A 327 21.32 -12.12 -18.54
CA ASN A 327 20.66 -10.99 -19.22
C ASN A 327 19.13 -10.93 -19.09
N MET A 328 18.51 -11.74 -18.21
CA MET A 328 17.07 -11.71 -17.94
C MET A 328 16.81 -11.27 -16.49
N MET A 329 15.94 -10.27 -16.33
CA MET A 329 15.49 -9.73 -15.04
C MET A 329 13.97 -9.59 -15.00
N TYR A 330 13.39 -9.75 -13.82
CA TYR A 330 12.03 -9.30 -13.53
C TYR A 330 12.03 -7.85 -13.03
N ALA A 331 10.86 -7.23 -13.03
CA ALA A 331 10.58 -5.98 -12.31
C ALA A 331 9.46 -6.22 -11.28
N LEU A 332 9.55 -5.54 -10.13
CA LEU A 332 8.47 -5.50 -9.15
C LEU A 332 7.39 -4.49 -9.59
N PRO A 333 6.09 -4.82 -9.49
CA PRO A 333 5.02 -3.99 -10.05
C PRO A 333 4.78 -2.70 -9.25
N GLN A 334 4.71 -1.58 -9.97
CA GLN A 334 4.26 -0.29 -9.43
C GLN A 334 2.78 -0.28 -9.03
N SER A 335 1.99 -1.20 -9.61
CA SER A 335 0.61 -1.58 -9.24
C SER A 335 0.16 -2.80 -10.08
N PRO A 336 -0.94 -3.50 -9.73
CA PRO A 336 -1.51 -4.59 -10.56
C PRO A 336 -2.14 -4.16 -11.90
N GLN A 337 -1.88 -2.93 -12.38
CA GLN A 337 -2.66 -2.26 -13.44
C GLN A 337 -2.78 -3.03 -14.76
N GLN A 338 -1.81 -3.84 -15.16
CA GLN A 338 -1.95 -4.68 -16.36
C GLN A 338 -2.77 -5.95 -16.09
N TYR A 339 -2.47 -6.66 -14.99
CA TYR A 339 -3.19 -7.89 -14.65
C TYR A 339 -4.68 -7.68 -14.39
N LYS A 340 -5.08 -6.58 -13.75
CA LYS A 340 -6.51 -6.32 -13.51
C LYS A 340 -7.30 -6.05 -14.79
N GLN A 341 -6.68 -5.46 -15.82
CA GLN A 341 -7.29 -5.31 -17.15
C GLN A 341 -7.42 -6.68 -17.85
N ILE A 342 -6.40 -7.55 -17.73
CA ILE A 342 -6.45 -8.94 -18.24
C ILE A 342 -7.59 -9.72 -17.54
N LEU A 343 -7.79 -9.52 -16.24
CA LEU A 343 -8.91 -10.13 -15.50
C LEU A 343 -10.28 -9.65 -16.00
N MET A 344 -10.43 -8.40 -16.44
CA MET A 344 -11.68 -7.91 -17.05
C MET A 344 -12.01 -8.63 -18.37
N ALA A 345 -11.03 -8.77 -19.27
CA ALA A 345 -11.19 -9.54 -20.51
C ALA A 345 -11.37 -11.04 -20.25
N SER A 346 -10.79 -11.57 -19.17
CA SER A 346 -10.96 -12.96 -18.73
C SER A 346 -12.33 -13.24 -18.08
N GLY A 347 -13.23 -12.25 -18.00
CA GLY A 347 -14.56 -12.39 -17.42
C GLY A 347 -14.63 -12.32 -15.89
N VAL A 348 -13.56 -11.93 -15.20
CA VAL A 348 -13.56 -11.68 -13.74
C VAL A 348 -14.04 -10.25 -13.48
N LEU A 349 -15.30 -9.97 -13.82
CA LEU A 349 -15.88 -8.62 -14.01
C LEU A 349 -15.95 -7.75 -12.75
N LYS A 350 -15.57 -8.26 -11.57
CA LYS A 350 -15.38 -7.50 -10.33
C LYS A 350 -14.18 -8.06 -9.58
N TYR A 351 -13.04 -7.40 -9.72
CA TYR A 351 -11.77 -7.79 -9.11
C TYR A 351 -11.38 -6.80 -7.99
N PHE A 352 -10.80 -7.32 -6.91
CA PHE A 352 -10.02 -6.51 -5.98
C PHE A 352 -8.80 -7.25 -5.44
N GLN A 353 -7.86 -6.51 -4.84
CA GLN A 353 -6.70 -7.05 -4.14
C GLN A 353 -6.20 -6.05 -3.09
N VAL A 354 -5.77 -6.52 -1.92
CA VAL A 354 -4.93 -5.72 -1.00
C VAL A 354 -3.47 -5.88 -1.42
N ALA A 355 -3.10 -5.24 -2.54
CA ALA A 355 -1.85 -5.46 -3.24
C ALA A 355 -0.65 -4.74 -2.60
N LYS A 356 0.52 -5.39 -2.63
CA LYS A 356 1.82 -4.74 -2.44
C LYS A 356 2.30 -4.14 -3.75
N CYS A 357 2.79 -2.90 -3.68
CA CYS A 357 3.22 -2.09 -4.82
C CYS A 357 4.60 -1.50 -4.53
N PHE A 358 5.44 -1.37 -5.56
CA PHE A 358 6.85 -1.04 -5.42
C PHE A 358 7.28 0.09 -6.37
N ARG A 359 7.99 1.10 -5.87
CA ARG A 359 8.51 2.21 -6.69
C ARG A 359 9.83 2.73 -6.15
N ASP A 360 10.83 2.83 -7.02
CA ASP A 360 12.11 3.46 -6.70
C ASP A 360 12.02 4.98 -6.97
N GLU A 361 11.34 5.68 -6.05
CA GLU A 361 11.15 7.14 -6.06
C GLU A 361 11.72 7.78 -4.79
N ASP A 362 12.12 9.06 -4.87
CA ASP A 362 12.52 9.87 -3.71
C ASP A 362 11.54 9.76 -2.53
N LEU A 363 12.11 9.38 -1.38
CA LEU A 363 11.36 9.06 -0.17
C LEU A 363 11.02 10.30 0.64
N ARG A 364 9.81 10.31 1.19
CA ARG A 364 9.19 11.41 1.94
C ARG A 364 8.32 10.84 3.06
N ALA A 365 7.80 11.68 3.95
CA ALA A 365 6.93 11.23 5.05
C ALA A 365 5.63 10.52 4.58
N ASP A 366 5.20 10.79 3.34
CA ASP A 366 4.04 10.18 2.67
C ASP A 366 4.42 9.06 1.67
N ARG A 367 5.69 8.62 1.65
CA ARG A 367 6.25 7.67 0.67
C ARG A 367 7.13 6.59 1.32
N GLN A 368 7.05 5.39 0.75
CA GLN A 368 7.85 4.22 1.09
C GLN A 368 8.15 3.45 -0.21
N PRO A 369 9.31 2.76 -0.33
CA PRO A 369 9.67 2.05 -1.56
C PRO A 369 8.75 0.85 -1.82
N GLU A 370 8.25 0.24 -0.74
CA GLU A 370 7.14 -0.70 -0.72
C GLU A 370 5.92 -0.07 -0.02
N PHE A 371 4.74 -0.16 -0.63
CA PHE A 371 3.50 0.33 -0.05
C PHE A 371 2.31 -0.58 -0.42
N THR A 372 1.15 -0.30 0.17
CA THR A 372 -0.06 -1.14 0.09
C THR A 372 -1.18 -0.36 -0.57
N GLN A 373 -1.83 -0.98 -1.56
CA GLN A 373 -3.05 -0.45 -2.17
C GLN A 373 -4.23 -1.38 -1.91
N LEU A 374 -5.42 -0.81 -1.76
CA LEU A 374 -6.67 -1.52 -2.04
C LEU A 374 -7.02 -1.21 -3.50
N ASP A 375 -6.60 -2.12 -4.37
CA ASP A 375 -6.72 -2.02 -5.82
C ASP A 375 -7.97 -2.75 -6.29
N LEU A 376 -8.74 -2.15 -7.21
CA LEU A 376 -9.98 -2.73 -7.72
C LEU A 376 -10.31 -2.30 -9.15
N GLU A 377 -11.10 -3.13 -9.84
CA GLU A 377 -11.50 -2.96 -11.24
C GLU A 377 -12.87 -3.61 -11.50
N MET A 378 -13.68 -2.98 -12.34
CA MET A 378 -15.06 -3.36 -12.64
C MET A 378 -15.32 -3.38 -14.16
N GLY A 379 -15.80 -4.51 -14.66
CA GLY A 379 -16.24 -4.70 -16.05
C GLY A 379 -17.66 -4.21 -16.28
N PHE A 380 -17.98 -3.89 -17.54
CA PHE A 380 -19.24 -3.29 -17.98
C PHE A 380 -19.66 -2.05 -17.16
N SER A 381 -18.69 -1.31 -16.62
CA SER A 381 -18.88 -0.28 -15.60
C SER A 381 -18.21 1.03 -16.01
N SER A 382 -18.85 2.16 -15.69
CA SER A 382 -18.26 3.49 -15.89
C SER A 382 -17.40 3.90 -14.70
N GLY A 383 -16.52 4.89 -14.89
CA GLY A 383 -15.83 5.54 -13.77
C GLY A 383 -16.77 6.06 -12.67
N SER A 384 -18.01 6.43 -13.01
CA SER A 384 -19.00 6.86 -12.02
C SER A 384 -19.67 5.71 -11.25
N ASP A 385 -19.62 4.47 -11.75
CA ASP A 385 -20.01 3.28 -10.98
C ASP A 385 -18.94 2.95 -9.93
N VAL A 386 -17.66 3.04 -10.33
CA VAL A 386 -16.50 2.91 -9.44
C VAL A 386 -16.55 3.99 -8.35
N GLN A 387 -16.77 5.26 -8.71
CA GLN A 387 -16.92 6.37 -7.76
C GLN A 387 -18.05 6.08 -6.74
N ARG A 388 -19.23 5.66 -7.21
CA ARG A 388 -20.36 5.31 -6.34
C ARG A 388 -20.06 4.15 -5.39
N MET A 389 -19.30 3.14 -5.83
CA MET A 389 -18.91 2.00 -4.99
C MET A 389 -17.87 2.42 -3.94
N VAL A 390 -16.81 3.13 -4.35
CA VAL A 390 -15.78 3.64 -3.43
C VAL A 390 -16.36 4.62 -2.41
N GLU A 391 -17.36 5.43 -2.79
CA GLU A 391 -18.08 6.31 -1.87
C GLU A 391 -18.95 5.52 -0.85
N ARG A 392 -19.49 4.34 -1.20
CA ARG A 392 -20.14 3.44 -0.23
C ARG A 392 -19.12 2.84 0.74
N LEU A 393 -18.00 2.33 0.23
CA LEU A 393 -16.91 1.78 1.05
C LEU A 393 -16.40 2.80 2.07
N LEU A 394 -16.05 4.01 1.63
CA LEU A 394 -15.52 5.06 2.51
C LEU A 394 -16.56 5.53 3.54
N LYS A 395 -17.84 5.62 3.18
CA LYS A 395 -18.93 5.89 4.13
C LYS A 395 -19.07 4.80 5.20
N ARG A 396 -18.95 3.52 4.81
CA ARG A 396 -19.00 2.39 5.75
C ARG A 396 -17.80 2.40 6.70
N ILE A 397 -16.59 2.62 6.19
CA ILE A 397 -15.36 2.76 6.98
C ILE A 397 -15.53 3.86 8.05
N TRP A 398 -15.90 5.08 7.65
CA TRP A 398 -16.06 6.19 8.62
C TRP A 398 -17.18 5.94 9.64
N TYR A 399 -18.24 5.23 9.27
CA TYR A 399 -19.33 4.90 10.18
C TYR A 399 -18.97 3.80 11.19
N GLU A 400 -18.38 2.69 10.73
CA GLU A 400 -18.04 1.55 11.61
C GLU A 400 -16.79 1.81 12.46
N ILE A 401 -15.80 2.56 11.95
CA ILE A 401 -14.53 2.82 12.64
C ILE A 401 -14.58 4.07 13.53
N LEU A 402 -15.25 5.14 13.08
CA LEU A 402 -15.26 6.44 13.78
C LEU A 402 -16.65 6.88 14.26
N GLY A 403 -17.71 6.11 13.98
CA GLY A 403 -19.10 6.52 14.26
C GLY A 403 -19.62 7.65 13.36
N VAL A 404 -18.86 8.08 12.36
CA VAL A 404 -19.13 9.29 11.56
C VAL A 404 -19.97 8.95 10.33
N ARG A 405 -21.16 9.56 10.22
CA ARG A 405 -21.94 9.57 8.97
C ARG A 405 -21.45 10.69 8.06
N LEU A 406 -20.76 10.33 6.97
CA LEU A 406 -20.29 11.29 5.97
C LEU A 406 -21.43 11.72 5.01
N PRO A 407 -21.43 12.97 4.53
CA PRO A 407 -22.35 13.44 3.48
C PRO A 407 -22.01 12.85 2.11
N ALA A 408 -22.78 13.20 1.08
CA ALA A 408 -22.39 12.96 -0.32
C ALA A 408 -21.11 13.72 -0.68
N PHE A 409 -20.26 13.14 -1.51
CA PHE A 409 -18.98 13.75 -1.87
C PHE A 409 -19.17 14.74 -3.04
N PRO A 410 -18.75 16.02 -2.92
CA PRO A 410 -18.84 16.99 -4.00
C PRO A 410 -17.87 16.65 -5.14
N TYR A 411 -18.26 17.00 -6.37
CA TYR A 411 -17.49 16.75 -7.59
C TYR A 411 -16.91 18.06 -8.12
N LEU A 412 -15.59 18.12 -8.24
CA LEU A 412 -14.84 19.19 -8.90
C LEU A 412 -14.29 18.68 -10.24
N ARG A 413 -14.17 19.56 -11.23
CA ARG A 413 -13.33 19.30 -12.41
C ARG A 413 -11.90 19.70 -12.06
N TYR A 414 -10.90 19.08 -12.69
CA TYR A 414 -9.49 19.45 -12.52
C TYR A 414 -9.26 20.95 -12.71
N HIS A 415 -9.83 21.53 -13.76
CA HIS A 415 -9.80 22.97 -14.02
C HIS A 415 -10.39 23.79 -12.86
N ASP A 416 -11.50 23.37 -12.26
CA ASP A 416 -12.12 24.06 -11.14
C ASP A 416 -11.29 23.93 -9.85
N ALA A 417 -10.68 22.77 -9.61
CA ALA A 417 -9.79 22.55 -8.47
C ALA A 417 -8.53 23.43 -8.55
N ILE A 418 -7.87 23.47 -9.71
CA ILE A 418 -6.74 24.36 -9.97
C ILE A 418 -7.15 25.83 -9.91
N ARG A 419 -8.28 26.22 -10.53
CA ARG A 419 -8.74 27.63 -10.56
C ARG A 419 -9.14 28.17 -9.19
N LEU A 420 -9.82 27.38 -8.36
CA LEU A 420 -10.37 27.85 -7.08
C LEU A 420 -9.45 27.62 -5.88
N TYR A 421 -8.58 26.61 -5.94
CA TYR A 421 -7.76 26.18 -4.79
C TYR A 421 -6.28 26.02 -5.12
N GLY A 422 -5.90 26.10 -6.40
CA GLY A 422 -4.50 26.03 -6.82
C GLY A 422 -3.88 24.65 -6.68
N SER A 423 -4.70 23.61 -6.53
CA SER A 423 -4.26 22.22 -6.35
C SER A 423 -5.32 21.26 -6.87
N ASP A 424 -4.86 20.14 -7.43
CA ASP A 424 -5.66 18.98 -7.82
C ASP A 424 -6.08 18.10 -6.63
N LYS A 425 -5.48 18.31 -5.46
CA LYS A 425 -5.89 17.76 -4.16
C LYS A 425 -6.24 18.89 -3.17
N PRO A 426 -7.37 19.59 -3.38
CA PRO A 426 -7.73 20.74 -2.57
C PRO A 426 -8.16 20.36 -1.15
N ASP A 427 -7.68 21.11 -0.15
CA ASP A 427 -8.30 21.10 1.18
C ASP A 427 -9.48 22.08 1.21
N LEU A 428 -10.67 21.54 1.44
CA LEU A 428 -11.95 22.26 1.47
C LEU A 428 -12.42 22.58 2.90
N ARG A 429 -11.55 22.49 3.92
CA ARG A 429 -11.86 22.85 5.31
C ARG A 429 -11.89 24.36 5.59
N TYR A 430 -11.29 25.18 4.73
CA TYR A 430 -11.17 26.63 4.89
C TYR A 430 -11.48 27.37 3.59
N ASP A 431 -12.28 28.45 3.70
CA ASP A 431 -12.76 29.19 2.52
C ASP A 431 -11.80 30.31 2.12
N MET A 432 -10.67 29.90 1.52
CA MET A 432 -9.68 30.79 0.91
C MET A 432 -9.64 30.50 -0.59
N LYS A 433 -10.67 30.90 -1.34
CA LYS A 433 -10.72 30.69 -2.79
C LYS A 433 -9.79 31.66 -3.51
N ILE A 434 -9.14 31.17 -4.56
CA ILE A 434 -8.41 32.00 -5.52
C ILE A 434 -9.43 32.69 -6.42
N ASN A 435 -9.22 33.99 -6.61
CA ASN A 435 -9.95 34.83 -7.54
C ASN A 435 -9.03 35.13 -8.73
N ASP A 436 -9.58 35.01 -9.93
CA ASP A 436 -8.89 35.45 -11.14
C ASP A 436 -9.07 36.95 -11.28
N ILE A 437 -7.97 37.70 -11.29
CA ILE A 437 -7.97 39.15 -11.47
C ILE A 437 -7.21 39.56 -12.73
N THR A 438 -7.00 38.62 -13.66
CA THR A 438 -6.27 38.86 -14.91
C THR A 438 -6.95 39.95 -15.75
N GLU A 439 -8.26 39.87 -15.95
CA GLU A 439 -9.05 40.89 -16.67
C GLU A 439 -8.97 42.25 -15.98
N VAL A 440 -9.07 42.28 -14.65
CA VAL A 440 -8.98 43.50 -13.82
C VAL A 440 -7.58 44.12 -13.86
N MET A 441 -6.52 43.34 -14.11
CA MET A 441 -5.16 43.86 -14.34
C MET A 441 -5.00 44.37 -15.78
N GLU A 442 -5.58 43.66 -16.76
CA GLU A 442 -5.51 44.01 -18.19
C GLU A 442 -6.29 45.31 -18.49
N GLU A 443 -7.26 45.71 -17.67
CA GLU A 443 -7.92 47.03 -17.70
C GLU A 443 -6.96 48.24 -17.51
N PHE A 444 -5.81 48.07 -16.85
CA PHE A 444 -4.92 49.19 -16.43
C PHE A 444 -3.52 49.14 -17.08
N LEU A 445 -3.40 48.46 -18.23
CA LEU A 445 -2.17 48.42 -19.02
C LEU A 445 -2.11 49.60 -20.03
N PRO A 446 -0.93 50.18 -20.30
CA PRO A 446 -0.77 51.54 -20.84
C PRO A 446 -1.24 51.81 -22.28
N SER A 447 -1.62 50.82 -23.10
CA SER A 447 -2.36 51.12 -24.34
C SER A 447 -3.09 49.92 -24.97
N PRO A 448 -4.20 50.15 -25.73
CA PRO A 448 -4.87 49.13 -26.54
C PRO A 448 -4.07 48.60 -27.75
N GLU A 449 -2.87 49.13 -28.01
CA GLU A 449 -1.97 48.70 -29.10
C GLU A 449 -0.71 48.02 -28.52
N GLN A 450 -0.32 48.43 -27.31
CA GLN A 450 0.46 47.61 -26.39
C GLN A 450 -0.38 46.51 -25.73
N ASN A 451 -1.67 46.37 -26.09
CA ASN A 451 -2.54 45.31 -25.59
C ASN A 451 -2.03 43.99 -26.12
N ILE A 452 -1.23 43.34 -25.29
CA ILE A 452 -0.62 42.08 -25.61
C ILE A 452 -1.75 41.05 -25.67
N ALA A 453 -2.24 40.74 -26.89
CA ALA A 453 -3.21 39.67 -27.14
C ALA A 453 -2.79 38.29 -26.59
N HIS A 454 -1.54 38.20 -26.13
CA HIS A 454 -0.98 37.12 -25.32
C HIS A 454 -0.09 37.69 -24.18
N HIS A 455 -0.62 38.51 -23.26
CA HIS A 455 0.09 38.80 -22.01
C HIS A 455 0.37 37.45 -21.32
N PRO A 456 1.64 37.07 -21.09
CA PRO A 456 1.98 35.68 -20.82
C PRO A 456 1.62 35.24 -19.40
N PHE A 457 1.32 36.18 -18.50
CA PHE A 457 0.98 35.90 -17.11
C PHE A 457 -0.52 36.05 -16.83
N LYS A 458 -1.02 35.15 -15.98
CA LYS A 458 -2.29 35.21 -15.25
C LYS A 458 -2.03 35.86 -13.90
N TYR A 459 -2.98 36.66 -13.42
CA TYR A 459 -2.95 37.27 -12.09
C TYR A 459 -4.03 36.67 -11.19
N GLU A 460 -3.61 36.21 -10.02
CA GLU A 460 -4.43 35.45 -9.08
C GLU A 460 -4.36 36.09 -7.68
N LEU A 461 -5.50 36.20 -7.00
CA LEU A 461 -5.62 36.86 -5.69
C LEU A 461 -6.43 36.03 -4.70
N ILE A 462 -5.93 35.91 -3.48
CA ILE A 462 -6.71 35.43 -2.31
C ILE A 462 -6.86 36.59 -1.35
N SER A 463 -8.08 36.83 -0.88
CA SER A 463 -8.36 37.73 0.24
C SER A 463 -8.94 36.91 1.39
N VAL A 464 -8.40 37.11 2.59
CA VAL A 464 -8.87 36.52 3.84
C VAL A 464 -9.30 37.68 4.75
N PRO A 465 -10.59 38.03 4.80
CA PRO A 465 -11.10 39.13 5.60
C PRO A 465 -11.19 38.77 7.09
N ASP A 466 -11.41 39.79 7.92
CA ASP A 466 -11.72 39.68 9.35
C ASP A 466 -10.62 38.99 10.20
N ILE A 467 -9.37 39.03 9.72
CA ILE A 467 -8.18 38.51 10.39
C ILE A 467 -7.52 39.63 11.21
N ILE A 468 -7.80 39.64 12.52
CA ILE A 468 -7.21 40.59 13.47
C ILE A 468 -5.85 40.04 13.95
N ILE A 469 -4.74 40.59 13.45
CA ILE A 469 -3.39 40.19 13.85
C ILE A 469 -2.46 41.37 14.14
N SER A 470 -1.51 41.16 15.04
CA SER A 470 -0.42 42.10 15.27
C SER A 470 0.63 42.05 14.14
N ASN A 471 1.37 43.14 13.95
CA ASN A 471 2.54 43.18 13.06
C ASN A 471 3.62 42.15 13.44
N ARG A 472 3.64 41.66 14.69
CA ARG A 472 4.51 40.55 15.12
C ARG A 472 4.01 39.21 14.57
N GLN A 473 2.73 38.89 14.77
CA GLN A 473 2.11 37.66 14.21
C GLN A 473 2.18 37.63 12.69
N PHE A 474 1.94 38.75 12.00
CA PHE A 474 2.14 38.81 10.54
C PHE A 474 3.58 38.45 10.14
N LYS A 475 4.59 38.94 10.87
CA LYS A 475 6.00 38.57 10.63
C LYS A 475 6.26 37.08 10.91
N THR A 476 5.66 36.46 11.92
CA THR A 476 5.78 35.01 12.15
C THR A 476 5.12 34.19 11.04
N VAL A 477 3.87 34.49 10.72
CA VAL A 477 3.05 33.81 9.69
C VAL A 477 3.70 33.91 8.32
N PHE A 478 4.17 35.11 7.92
CA PHE A 478 4.84 35.31 6.63
C PHE A 478 6.27 34.77 6.63
N GLY A 479 7.07 35.04 7.68
CA GLY A 479 8.47 34.65 7.77
C GLY A 479 8.65 33.16 7.53
N THR A 480 7.89 32.35 8.27
CA THR A 480 7.91 30.87 8.16
C THR A 480 7.43 30.33 6.82
N MET A 481 6.64 31.08 6.04
CA MET A 481 6.32 30.71 4.65
C MET A 481 7.49 30.97 3.68
N THR A 482 8.48 31.77 4.07
CA THR A 482 9.64 32.14 3.24
C THR A 482 10.95 31.47 3.64
N ASP A 483 10.97 30.66 4.70
CA ASP A 483 12.20 30.07 5.25
C ASP A 483 12.94 29.21 4.19
N PRO A 484 14.29 29.23 4.15
CA PRO A 484 15.06 28.39 3.25
C PRO A 484 14.70 26.91 3.41
N GLY A 485 14.57 26.19 2.29
CA GLY A 485 14.09 24.80 2.27
C GLY A 485 12.56 24.63 2.18
N THR A 486 11.77 25.70 2.34
CA THR A 486 10.33 25.65 2.01
C THR A 486 10.11 25.74 0.48
N VAL A 487 9.15 24.96 -0.05
CA VAL A 487 8.74 25.00 -1.47
C VAL A 487 8.18 26.38 -1.88
N LEU A 488 7.83 27.23 -0.91
CA LEU A 488 7.37 28.61 -1.12
C LEU A 488 8.48 29.65 -1.18
N SER A 489 9.68 29.37 -0.63
CA SER A 489 10.79 30.33 -0.62
C SER A 489 11.15 30.82 -2.04
N GLN A 490 11.26 29.90 -3.00
CA GLN A 490 11.45 30.17 -4.44
C GLN A 490 10.35 31.04 -5.08
N TYR A 491 9.13 31.07 -4.52
CA TYR A 491 8.02 31.84 -5.07
C TYR A 491 7.89 33.23 -4.42
N MET A 492 8.47 33.47 -3.25
CA MET A 492 8.32 34.73 -2.50
C MET A 492 9.63 35.53 -2.29
N LYS A 493 10.80 34.91 -2.47
CA LYS A 493 12.12 35.57 -2.42
C LYS A 493 12.73 35.69 -3.82
N GLY A 494 13.71 36.58 -3.96
CA GLY A 494 14.45 36.82 -5.21
C GLY A 494 13.77 37.77 -6.20
N PRO A 495 14.47 38.17 -7.28
CA PRO A 495 13.97 39.12 -8.28
C PRO A 495 12.83 38.55 -9.15
N GLU A 496 12.71 37.22 -9.23
CA GLU A 496 11.64 36.53 -9.99
C GLU A 496 10.49 36.04 -9.11
N ARG A 497 10.33 36.56 -7.88
CA ARG A 497 9.23 36.17 -6.98
C ARG A 497 7.88 36.28 -7.69
N SER A 498 7.10 35.21 -7.59
CA SER A 498 5.79 35.02 -8.25
C SER A 498 4.61 35.19 -7.30
N VAL A 499 4.86 35.32 -5.99
CA VAL A 499 3.87 35.51 -4.93
C VAL A 499 4.31 36.64 -3.99
N SER A 500 3.34 37.42 -3.49
CA SER A 500 3.52 38.34 -2.37
C SER A 500 2.34 38.25 -1.41
N MET A 501 2.53 38.82 -0.21
CA MET A 501 1.46 38.94 0.78
C MET A 501 1.48 40.35 1.42
N SER A 502 0.30 40.93 1.54
CA SER A 502 0.04 42.16 2.29
C SER A 502 -0.97 41.88 3.42
N TYR A 503 -0.96 42.73 4.44
CA TYR A 503 -1.93 42.75 5.52
C TYR A 503 -2.39 44.18 5.74
N PHE A 504 -3.71 44.38 5.78
CA PHE A 504 -4.34 45.67 6.00
C PHE A 504 -4.88 45.75 7.42
N THR A 505 -4.41 46.74 8.18
CA THR A 505 -4.96 47.07 9.51
C THR A 505 -6.31 47.77 9.40
N ALA A 506 -6.97 48.04 10.54
CA ALA A 506 -8.16 48.90 10.61
C ALA A 506 -7.95 50.25 9.90
N ASP A 507 -6.81 50.90 10.11
CA ASP A 507 -6.45 52.20 9.50
C ASP A 507 -6.04 52.11 8.01
N PHE A 508 -6.24 50.96 7.36
CA PHE A 508 -6.04 50.67 5.93
C PHE A 508 -4.89 51.41 5.21
N LYS A 509 -3.65 50.97 5.46
CA LYS A 509 -2.42 51.58 4.92
C LYS A 509 -2.07 50.99 3.56
N LYS A 510 -2.13 51.81 2.49
CA LYS A 510 -2.07 51.36 1.08
C LYS A 510 -0.66 51.22 0.53
N GLU A 511 0.33 51.87 1.14
CA GLU A 511 1.66 52.16 0.57
C GLU A 511 2.40 50.85 0.25
N LYS A 512 2.45 49.92 1.20
CA LYS A 512 3.10 48.61 1.03
C LYS A 512 2.38 47.68 0.04
N PHE A 513 1.09 47.91 -0.19
CA PHE A 513 0.33 47.16 -1.22
C PHE A 513 0.60 47.73 -2.62
N ARG A 514 0.74 49.06 -2.74
CA ARG A 514 1.19 49.77 -3.95
C ARG A 514 2.58 49.30 -4.39
N GLU A 515 3.53 49.19 -3.45
CA GLU A 515 4.87 48.59 -3.67
C GLU A 515 4.79 47.15 -4.20
N ASN A 516 3.94 46.30 -3.61
CA ASN A 516 3.75 44.95 -4.08
C ASN A 516 3.16 44.94 -5.51
N ILE A 517 2.10 45.69 -5.80
CA ILE A 517 1.47 45.72 -7.14
C ILE A 517 2.47 46.11 -8.24
N LEU A 518 3.23 47.19 -8.03
CA LEU A 518 4.26 47.66 -8.97
C LEU A 518 5.31 46.58 -9.29
N PHE A 519 5.52 45.62 -8.39
CA PHE A 519 6.41 44.48 -8.63
C PHE A 519 5.77 43.37 -9.49
N PHE A 520 4.46 43.15 -9.40
CA PHE A 520 3.77 42.11 -10.20
C PHE A 520 3.41 42.58 -11.61
N ALA A 521 3.17 43.88 -11.77
CA ALA A 521 2.96 44.53 -13.05
C ALA A 521 3.77 45.85 -13.10
N PRO A 522 5.10 45.78 -13.35
CA PRO A 522 5.92 46.98 -13.58
C PRO A 522 5.57 47.70 -14.89
N TYR A 523 4.68 47.09 -15.69
CA TYR A 523 4.06 47.62 -16.90
C TYR A 523 2.63 48.14 -16.66
N LEU A 524 2.16 48.26 -15.41
CA LEU A 524 1.02 49.12 -15.13
C LEU A 524 1.34 50.53 -15.60
N ASP A 525 0.32 51.23 -16.09
CA ASP A 525 0.52 52.56 -16.67
C ASP A 525 1.21 53.51 -15.69
N GLN A 526 2.19 54.27 -16.20
CA GLN A 526 2.92 55.27 -15.42
C GLN A 526 2.21 56.63 -15.42
N HIS A 527 1.07 56.76 -16.09
CA HIS A 527 0.13 57.86 -15.88
C HIS A 527 -0.29 57.96 -14.39
N GLU A 528 -0.29 59.19 -13.88
CA GLU A 528 -0.39 59.48 -12.45
C GLU A 528 -1.72 58.98 -11.86
N GLY A 529 -1.62 58.04 -10.92
CA GLY A 529 -2.77 57.43 -10.23
C GLY A 529 -3.29 56.12 -10.83
N ALA A 530 -2.73 55.57 -11.91
CA ALA A 530 -3.22 54.31 -12.50
C ALA A 530 -3.20 53.12 -11.50
N VAL A 531 -2.12 52.97 -10.73
CA VAL A 531 -2.01 51.96 -9.66
C VAL A 531 -3.05 52.19 -8.56
N ASP A 532 -3.30 53.44 -8.21
CA ASP A 532 -4.22 53.82 -7.13
C ASP A 532 -5.70 53.65 -7.56
N ASN A 533 -5.98 53.81 -8.87
CA ASN A 533 -7.25 53.44 -9.49
C ASN A 533 -7.45 51.91 -9.53
N PHE A 534 -6.41 51.13 -9.87
CA PHE A 534 -6.47 49.66 -9.80
C PHE A 534 -6.71 49.16 -8.36
N ILE A 535 -6.05 49.76 -7.37
CA ILE A 535 -6.30 49.49 -5.94
C ILE A 535 -7.77 49.81 -5.58
N SER A 536 -8.29 50.95 -6.04
CA SER A 536 -9.69 51.36 -5.83
C SER A 536 -10.70 50.44 -6.55
N LYS A 537 -10.33 49.86 -7.70
CA LYS A 537 -11.10 48.82 -8.40
C LYS A 537 -11.12 47.51 -7.60
N LEU A 538 -10.00 47.08 -7.00
CA LEU A 538 -9.98 45.92 -6.10
C LEU A 538 -10.75 46.16 -4.79
N GLU A 539 -10.77 47.39 -4.26
CA GLU A 539 -11.62 47.79 -3.12
C GLU A 539 -13.12 47.74 -3.45
N SER A 540 -13.54 48.29 -4.60
CA SER A 540 -14.96 48.26 -5.02
C SER A 540 -15.45 46.86 -5.39
N LEU A 541 -14.57 45.96 -5.83
CA LEU A 541 -14.83 44.52 -5.97
C LEU A 541 -14.80 43.77 -4.63
N GLY A 542 -14.50 44.44 -3.52
CA GLY A 542 -14.52 43.88 -2.16
C GLY A 542 -13.34 42.98 -1.81
N TYR A 543 -12.29 42.94 -2.64
CA TYR A 543 -11.09 42.11 -2.40
C TYR A 543 -10.19 42.67 -1.30
N LEU A 544 -10.15 44.00 -1.13
CA LEU A 544 -9.32 44.66 -0.13
C LEU A 544 -10.24 45.26 0.94
N LYS A 545 -10.10 44.76 2.18
CA LYS A 545 -10.89 45.22 3.33
C LYS A 545 -9.97 45.54 4.51
N PRO A 546 -10.37 46.42 5.44
CA PRO A 546 -9.70 46.54 6.73
C PRO A 546 -9.65 45.17 7.45
N ASN A 547 -8.56 44.91 8.18
CA ASN A 547 -8.28 43.64 8.86
C ASN A 547 -8.31 42.42 7.89
N SER A 548 -7.69 42.54 6.71
CA SER A 548 -7.57 41.43 5.76
C SER A 548 -6.13 41.08 5.41
N ILE A 549 -5.85 39.79 5.23
CA ILE A 549 -4.62 39.30 4.58
C ILE A 549 -4.93 39.10 3.10
N VAL A 550 -4.09 39.65 2.22
CA VAL A 550 -4.22 39.50 0.78
C VAL A 550 -2.94 38.89 0.21
N ILE A 551 -3.07 37.75 -0.47
CA ILE A 551 -2.01 37.14 -1.28
C ILE A 551 -2.26 37.51 -2.74
N LEU A 552 -1.24 38.05 -3.40
CA LEU A 552 -1.24 38.38 -4.83
C LEU A 552 -0.16 37.56 -5.53
N ALA A 553 -0.49 36.95 -6.68
CA ALA A 553 0.43 36.14 -7.45
C ALA A 553 0.38 36.41 -8.97
N LYS A 554 1.53 36.23 -9.63
CA LYS A 554 1.68 36.12 -11.09
C LYS A 554 2.19 34.72 -11.45
N ARG A 555 1.62 34.10 -12.49
CA ARG A 555 2.15 32.85 -13.07
C ARG A 555 1.87 32.80 -14.56
N LYS A 556 2.56 31.94 -15.32
CA LYS A 556 2.27 31.78 -16.77
C LYS A 556 0.80 31.36 -16.99
N LYS A 557 0.17 31.87 -18.05
CA LYS A 557 -1.20 31.48 -18.48
C LYS A 557 -1.22 30.02 -18.90
N GLU A 558 -0.17 29.55 -19.58
CA GLU A 558 0.10 28.11 -19.75
C GLU A 558 0.44 27.48 -18.39
N PHE A 559 -0.31 26.44 -18.03
CA PHE A 559 -0.16 25.68 -16.80
C PHE A 559 0.08 24.21 -17.17
N ASN A 560 1.22 23.66 -16.77
CA ASN A 560 1.56 22.27 -17.07
C ASN A 560 0.85 21.32 -16.08
N PRO A 561 0.04 20.34 -16.51
CA PRO A 561 -0.73 19.51 -15.59
C PRO A 561 0.15 18.57 -14.76
N GLY A 562 0.00 18.60 -13.44
CA GLY A 562 0.69 17.65 -12.53
C GLY A 562 1.32 18.25 -11.27
N GLY A 563 0.90 19.46 -10.85
CA GLY A 563 1.39 20.10 -9.63
C GLY A 563 0.46 21.18 -9.10
N GLY A 564 0.80 21.75 -7.94
CA GLY A 564 0.12 22.93 -7.41
C GLY A 564 0.55 24.22 -8.12
N THR A 565 -0.27 25.26 -8.00
CA THR A 565 0.11 26.64 -8.36
C THR A 565 0.86 27.31 -7.19
N PRO A 566 1.72 28.32 -7.44
CA PRO A 566 2.39 29.06 -6.37
C PRO A 566 1.44 29.64 -5.31
N ILE A 567 0.29 30.17 -5.75
CA ILE A 567 -0.75 30.68 -4.84
C ILE A 567 -1.53 29.57 -4.12
N GLY A 568 -1.62 28.36 -4.70
CA GLY A 568 -2.20 27.17 -4.05
C GLY A 568 -1.35 26.63 -2.89
N GLU A 569 -0.02 26.61 -3.05
CA GLU A 569 0.87 26.31 -1.92
C GLU A 569 0.88 27.45 -0.89
N ALA A 570 0.84 28.73 -1.33
CA ALA A 570 0.80 29.87 -0.42
C ALA A 570 -0.49 29.88 0.43
N ARG A 571 -1.64 29.57 -0.19
CA ARG A 571 -2.93 29.31 0.47
C ARG A 571 -2.82 28.25 1.56
N LYS A 572 -2.20 27.11 1.25
CA LYS A 572 -2.05 25.97 2.14
C LYS A 572 -1.15 26.28 3.34
N ALA A 573 -0.02 26.95 3.11
CA ALA A 573 0.89 27.36 4.18
C ALA A 573 0.30 28.50 5.04
N LEU A 574 -0.40 29.47 4.45
CA LEU A 574 -1.13 30.50 5.19
C LEU A 574 -2.16 29.87 6.12
N ALA A 575 -2.99 28.95 5.63
CA ALA A 575 -3.98 28.26 6.45
C ALA A 575 -3.34 27.44 7.58
N ALA A 576 -2.22 26.75 7.33
CA ALA A 576 -1.48 26.02 8.37
C ALA A 576 -0.91 26.96 9.44
N ASN A 577 -0.32 28.09 9.03
CA ASN A 577 0.30 29.05 9.95
C ASN A 577 -0.73 29.85 10.76
N LEU A 578 -1.86 30.22 10.17
CA LEU A 578 -2.96 30.86 10.90
C LEU A 578 -3.57 29.93 11.97
N VAL A 579 -3.57 28.61 11.76
CA VAL A 579 -3.95 27.63 12.79
C VAL A 579 -2.86 27.47 13.85
N LYS A 580 -1.58 27.42 13.44
CA LYS A 580 -0.43 27.25 14.34
C LYS A 580 -0.29 28.41 15.33
N GLU A 581 -0.51 29.64 14.88
CA GLU A 581 -0.45 30.85 15.71
C GLU A 581 -1.81 31.16 16.39
N GLU A 582 -2.74 30.21 16.39
CA GLU A 582 -4.10 30.27 17.00
C GLU A 582 -5.01 31.41 16.51
N ILE A 583 -4.70 31.99 15.35
CA ILE A 583 -5.44 33.10 14.72
C ILE A 583 -6.79 32.62 14.14
N ILE A 584 -6.84 31.39 13.62
CA ILE A 584 -8.07 30.73 13.17
C ILE A 584 -8.23 29.36 13.87
N PRO A 585 -9.46 28.90 14.13
CA PRO A 585 -9.68 27.65 14.84
C PRO A 585 -9.16 26.43 14.04
N PRO A 586 -8.69 25.36 14.73
CA PRO A 586 -8.19 24.16 14.07
C PRO A 586 -9.16 23.54 13.05
N LEU A 587 -8.64 23.12 11.90
CA LEU A 587 -9.38 22.62 10.74
C LEU A 587 -10.04 21.25 10.99
N LYS A 588 -11.20 21.27 11.65
CA LYS A 588 -11.96 20.08 12.07
C LYS A 588 -12.80 19.46 10.92
N GLY A 589 -13.04 18.16 11.04
CA GLY A 589 -13.96 17.41 10.19
C GLY A 589 -13.32 16.81 8.92
N TRP A 590 -14.16 16.12 8.15
CA TRP A 590 -13.76 15.33 6.99
C TRP A 590 -14.41 15.91 5.73
N LYS A 591 -13.61 16.58 4.89
CA LYS A 591 -14.02 17.20 3.63
C LYS A 591 -13.47 16.37 2.47
N PHE A 592 -14.26 15.37 2.07
CA PHE A 592 -14.03 14.63 0.83
C PHE A 592 -14.39 15.48 -0.39
N CYS A 593 -13.75 15.22 -1.53
CA CYS A 593 -14.25 15.58 -2.86
C CYS A 593 -13.70 14.62 -3.92
N TRP A 594 -14.47 14.44 -5.00
CA TRP A 594 -14.00 13.82 -6.23
C TRP A 594 -13.44 14.90 -7.16
N VAL A 595 -12.17 14.80 -7.55
CA VAL A 595 -11.61 15.63 -8.63
C VAL A 595 -11.66 14.80 -9.91
N THR A 596 -12.07 15.39 -11.03
CA THR A 596 -12.44 14.65 -12.25
C THR A 596 -12.02 15.38 -13.53
N ARG A 597 -11.98 14.66 -14.67
CA ARG A 597 -11.70 15.25 -16.00
C ARG A 597 -10.35 15.96 -16.06
N PHE A 598 -9.31 15.27 -15.60
CA PHE A 598 -7.93 15.72 -15.75
C PHE A 598 -7.54 15.80 -17.24
N PRO A 599 -6.56 16.61 -17.62
CA PRO A 599 -5.80 16.41 -18.86
C PRO A 599 -5.35 14.95 -18.99
N LEU A 600 -5.37 14.42 -20.21
CA LEU A 600 -4.91 13.06 -20.48
C LEU A 600 -3.38 13.00 -20.59
N PHE A 601 -2.78 14.09 -21.09
CA PHE A 601 -1.35 14.23 -21.31
C PHE A 601 -0.81 15.52 -20.70
N THR A 602 0.39 15.41 -20.14
CA THR A 602 1.22 16.50 -19.60
C THR A 602 2.35 16.76 -20.60
N LYS A 603 2.71 18.02 -20.85
CA LYS A 603 3.87 18.34 -21.70
C LYS A 603 5.16 18.07 -20.92
N MET A 604 6.18 17.53 -21.58
CA MET A 604 7.55 17.47 -21.05
C MET A 604 8.43 18.44 -21.83
N ASP A 605 9.37 19.08 -21.15
CA ASP A 605 10.55 19.60 -21.86
C ASP A 605 11.44 18.40 -22.25
N PRO A 606 12.05 18.37 -23.45
CA PRO A 606 13.03 17.34 -23.81
C PRO A 606 14.21 17.22 -22.83
N ALA A 607 14.52 18.27 -22.06
CA ALA A 607 15.53 18.23 -20.99
C ALA A 607 15.06 17.54 -19.69
N ASP A 608 13.74 17.50 -19.41
CA ASP A 608 13.15 16.90 -18.20
C ASP A 608 13.01 15.35 -18.30
N GLY A 609 13.82 14.70 -19.15
CA GLY A 609 13.67 13.31 -19.56
C GLY A 609 14.16 12.29 -18.53
N GLU A 610 13.34 11.97 -17.52
CA GLU A 610 13.62 10.83 -16.61
C GLU A 610 13.75 9.50 -17.37
N PRO A 611 14.74 8.63 -17.03
CA PRO A 611 14.98 7.36 -17.73
C PRO A 611 13.78 6.38 -17.72
N GLY A 612 13.02 6.41 -18.81
CA GLY A 612 11.90 5.50 -19.06
C GLY A 612 10.85 6.15 -19.95
N GLN A 613 10.30 7.27 -19.47
CA GLN A 613 9.25 8.05 -20.13
C GLN A 613 9.77 8.69 -21.43
N SER A 614 8.98 8.61 -22.51
CA SER A 614 9.48 8.82 -23.87
C SER A 614 9.57 10.31 -24.23
N ALA A 615 10.71 10.94 -23.94
CA ALA A 615 11.02 12.32 -24.37
C ALA A 615 10.95 12.53 -25.90
N SER A 616 10.90 11.45 -26.70
CA SER A 616 10.72 11.44 -28.16
C SER A 616 9.42 12.11 -28.66
N SER A 617 8.38 12.23 -27.83
CA SER A 617 7.09 12.82 -28.22
C SER A 617 6.84 14.24 -27.65
N GLY A 618 7.57 14.63 -26.60
CA GLY A 618 7.27 15.84 -25.81
C GLY A 618 6.04 15.72 -24.89
N TYR A 619 5.46 14.53 -24.73
CA TYR A 619 4.29 14.28 -23.87
C TYR A 619 4.46 13.05 -22.98
N LYS A 620 3.92 13.13 -21.76
CA LYS A 620 3.66 11.95 -20.90
C LYS A 620 2.18 11.83 -20.58
N ALA A 621 1.72 10.61 -20.30
CA ALA A 621 0.39 10.41 -19.75
C ALA A 621 0.30 11.02 -18.34
N THR A 622 -0.75 11.78 -18.04
CA THR A 622 -0.90 12.47 -16.73
C THR A 622 -1.19 11.50 -15.56
N HIS A 623 -1.62 10.27 -15.86
CA HIS A 623 -1.81 9.20 -14.87
C HIS A 623 -1.17 7.87 -15.33
N HIS A 624 -1.64 7.32 -16.47
CA HIS A 624 -1.06 6.16 -17.16
C HIS A 624 -1.65 6.09 -18.60
N PRO A 625 -1.00 5.45 -19.59
CA PRO A 625 -1.46 5.45 -21.00
C PRO A 625 -2.82 4.76 -21.22
N PHE A 626 -3.25 3.91 -20.28
CA PHE A 626 -4.47 3.10 -20.41
C PHE A 626 -5.76 3.88 -20.09
N THR A 627 -5.67 5.18 -19.80
CA THR A 627 -6.84 6.02 -19.44
C THR A 627 -7.63 6.40 -20.68
N ALA A 628 -8.93 6.10 -20.70
CA ALA A 628 -9.80 6.46 -21.80
C ALA A 628 -9.90 8.00 -21.96
N PRO A 629 -9.81 8.56 -23.18
CA PRO A 629 -10.15 9.94 -23.43
C PRO A 629 -11.64 10.20 -23.21
N MET A 630 -12.01 11.45 -22.94
CA MET A 630 -13.39 11.92 -23.03
C MET A 630 -13.84 11.85 -24.50
N MET A 631 -14.95 11.15 -24.80
CA MET A 631 -15.35 10.83 -26.18
C MET A 631 -15.42 12.04 -27.13
N HIS A 632 -15.89 13.20 -26.64
CA HIS A 632 -15.96 14.44 -27.43
C HIS A 632 -14.60 15.13 -27.66
N HIS A 633 -13.50 14.60 -27.13
CA HIS A 633 -12.13 15.04 -27.39
C HIS A 633 -11.34 14.09 -28.30
N LEU A 634 -11.94 13.01 -28.83
CA LEU A 634 -11.24 12.07 -29.74
C LEU A 634 -10.65 12.77 -30.99
N THR A 635 -11.36 13.73 -31.57
CA THR A 635 -10.84 14.55 -32.70
C THR A 635 -9.67 15.46 -32.31
N LYS A 636 -9.58 15.85 -31.03
CA LYS A 636 -8.48 16.67 -30.51
C LYS A 636 -7.20 15.86 -30.33
N LEU A 637 -7.28 14.53 -30.24
CA LEU A 637 -6.13 13.63 -30.04
C LEU A 637 -5.07 13.83 -31.13
N TYR A 638 -5.48 13.90 -32.39
CA TYR A 638 -4.58 14.10 -33.54
C TYR A 638 -4.18 15.57 -33.79
N GLN A 639 -4.81 16.53 -33.12
CA GLN A 639 -4.65 17.96 -33.39
C GLN A 639 -3.87 18.69 -32.29
N LYS A 640 -4.26 18.46 -31.03
CA LYS A 640 -3.76 19.13 -29.83
C LYS A 640 -3.85 18.16 -28.64
N PRO A 641 -2.99 17.11 -28.55
CA PRO A 641 -3.05 16.08 -27.51
C PRO A 641 -3.19 16.63 -26.09
N TRP A 642 -2.44 17.69 -25.76
CA TRP A 642 -2.46 18.36 -24.46
C TRP A 642 -3.80 18.99 -24.06
N ASN A 643 -4.73 19.17 -25.01
CA ASN A 643 -6.11 19.62 -24.76
C ASN A 643 -7.12 18.46 -24.66
N VAL A 644 -6.68 17.20 -24.77
CA VAL A 644 -7.52 16.02 -24.49
C VAL A 644 -7.69 15.87 -22.98
N LEU A 645 -8.92 15.62 -22.55
CA LEU A 645 -9.22 15.30 -21.15
C LEU A 645 -9.41 13.78 -21.04
N GLY A 646 -8.89 13.19 -19.98
CA GLY A 646 -9.08 11.78 -19.65
C GLY A 646 -10.33 11.57 -18.78
N GLN A 647 -10.86 10.35 -18.83
CA GLN A 647 -11.86 9.85 -17.88
C GLN A 647 -11.21 9.46 -16.53
N HIS A 648 -10.33 10.33 -16.03
CA HIS A 648 -9.58 10.20 -14.78
C HIS A 648 -10.33 10.86 -13.62
N TYR A 649 -10.19 10.28 -12.43
CA TYR A 649 -10.81 10.73 -11.20
C TYR A 649 -10.03 10.32 -9.95
N ASP A 650 -9.87 11.29 -9.03
CA ASP A 650 -9.21 11.10 -7.73
C ASP A 650 -10.20 11.37 -6.59
N ILE A 651 -10.08 10.58 -5.52
CA ILE A 651 -10.78 10.83 -4.25
C ILE A 651 -9.84 11.52 -3.26
N VAL A 652 -10.16 12.77 -2.94
CA VAL A 652 -9.36 13.65 -2.09
C VAL A 652 -10.09 13.87 -0.77
N LEU A 653 -9.36 13.87 0.35
CA LEU A 653 -9.84 14.22 1.68
C LEU A 653 -8.90 15.23 2.32
N ASN A 654 -9.41 16.39 2.76
CA ASN A 654 -8.65 17.36 3.58
C ASN A 654 -7.28 17.78 2.97
N GLY A 655 -7.17 17.85 1.64
CA GLY A 655 -5.92 18.16 0.92
C GLY A 655 -5.02 16.96 0.61
N VAL A 656 -5.49 15.74 0.92
CA VAL A 656 -4.77 14.47 0.75
C VAL A 656 -5.52 13.60 -0.25
N GLU A 657 -4.87 13.28 -1.36
CA GLU A 657 -5.29 12.28 -2.34
C GLU A 657 -5.28 10.88 -1.70
N LEU A 658 -6.44 10.28 -1.47
CA LEU A 658 -6.57 8.93 -0.90
C LEU A 658 -6.46 7.83 -1.95
N GLY A 659 -6.71 8.13 -3.23
CA GLY A 659 -6.59 7.19 -4.33
C GLY A 659 -7.07 7.76 -5.66
N GLY A 660 -6.64 7.14 -6.74
CA GLY A 660 -6.89 7.57 -8.13
C GLY A 660 -7.31 6.43 -9.05
N GLY A 661 -7.97 6.78 -10.15
CA GLY A 661 -8.58 5.81 -11.05
C GLY A 661 -9.07 6.38 -12.38
N SER A 662 -9.36 5.50 -13.33
CA SER A 662 -9.95 5.91 -14.62
C SER A 662 -10.81 4.82 -15.26
N THR A 663 -11.70 5.25 -16.16
CA THR A 663 -12.21 4.36 -17.22
C THR A 663 -11.05 3.98 -18.13
N ARG A 664 -10.94 2.71 -18.53
CA ARG A 664 -9.83 2.20 -19.35
C ARG A 664 -10.15 2.21 -20.84
N ILE A 665 -9.10 2.26 -21.65
CA ILE A 665 -9.19 2.00 -23.09
C ILE A 665 -9.41 0.50 -23.29
N HIS A 666 -10.57 0.12 -23.81
CA HIS A 666 -10.95 -1.27 -24.08
C HIS A 666 -10.86 -1.63 -25.58
N ASN A 667 -10.23 -0.77 -26.40
CA ASN A 667 -10.09 -0.94 -27.84
C ASN A 667 -8.60 -0.87 -28.23
N ALA A 668 -8.07 -1.94 -28.83
CA ALA A 668 -6.63 -2.04 -29.08
C ALA A 668 -6.13 -1.01 -30.09
N ALA A 669 -6.92 -0.68 -31.13
CA ALA A 669 -6.56 0.32 -32.12
C ALA A 669 -6.34 1.71 -31.48
N LEU A 670 -7.27 2.17 -30.64
CA LEU A 670 -7.12 3.43 -29.88
C LEU A 670 -5.94 3.36 -28.89
N GLN A 671 -5.73 2.23 -28.22
CA GLN A 671 -4.60 2.06 -27.30
C GLN A 671 -3.26 2.14 -28.05
N LYS A 672 -3.19 1.53 -29.23
CA LYS A 672 -2.03 1.52 -30.11
C LYS A 672 -1.71 2.92 -30.64
N ILE A 673 -2.71 3.67 -31.11
CA ILE A 673 -2.56 5.08 -31.50
C ILE A 673 -1.97 5.91 -30.35
N ILE A 674 -2.48 5.73 -29.12
CA ILE A 674 -1.99 6.49 -27.95
C ILE A 674 -0.53 6.12 -27.59
N LEU A 675 -0.13 4.86 -27.71
CA LEU A 675 1.25 4.44 -27.46
C LEU A 675 2.21 4.87 -28.58
N GLU A 676 1.89 4.56 -29.84
CA GLU A 676 2.78 4.78 -31.00
C GLU A 676 2.78 6.24 -31.46
N GLU A 677 1.61 6.83 -31.72
CA GLU A 677 1.50 8.15 -32.37
C GLU A 677 1.56 9.32 -31.37
N ILE A 678 1.04 9.15 -30.16
CA ILE A 678 0.90 10.25 -29.18
C ILE A 678 2.02 10.25 -28.13
N LEU A 679 2.34 9.09 -27.55
CA LEU A 679 3.42 8.97 -26.55
C LEU A 679 4.79 8.67 -27.18
N GLY A 680 4.83 8.26 -28.46
CA GLY A 680 6.08 8.03 -29.18
C GLY A 680 6.83 6.77 -28.75
N VAL A 681 6.11 5.74 -28.29
CA VAL A 681 6.69 4.44 -27.94
C VAL A 681 7.26 3.77 -29.20
N PRO A 682 8.58 3.50 -29.26
CA PRO A 682 9.20 3.02 -30.49
C PRO A 682 8.77 1.57 -30.83
N PRO A 683 8.75 1.18 -32.12
CA PRO A 683 8.34 -0.17 -32.55
C PRO A 683 9.12 -1.33 -31.90
N SER A 684 10.35 -1.08 -31.45
CA SER A 684 11.14 -2.03 -30.65
C SER A 684 10.55 -2.28 -29.27
N LYS A 685 10.04 -1.24 -28.59
CA LYS A 685 9.37 -1.34 -27.29
C LYS A 685 7.90 -1.78 -27.42
N MET A 686 7.20 -1.51 -28.53
CA MET A 686 5.79 -1.90 -28.69
C MET A 686 5.51 -3.40 -28.45
N LYS A 687 6.49 -4.27 -28.73
CA LYS A 687 6.43 -5.71 -28.42
C LYS A 687 6.17 -6.01 -26.93
N THR A 688 6.55 -5.12 -26.00
CA THR A 688 6.27 -5.31 -24.57
C THR A 688 4.79 -5.10 -24.22
N PHE A 689 4.00 -4.49 -25.12
CA PHE A 689 2.56 -4.25 -24.97
C PHE A 689 1.68 -5.21 -25.80
N ASN A 690 2.25 -6.12 -26.59
CA ASN A 690 1.50 -7.09 -27.41
C ASN A 690 0.41 -7.83 -26.63
N HIS A 691 0.75 -8.37 -25.46
CA HIS A 691 -0.18 -9.09 -24.57
C HIS A 691 -1.37 -8.25 -24.09
N LEU A 692 -1.20 -6.92 -24.01
CA LEU A 692 -2.27 -5.98 -23.71
C LEU A 692 -3.13 -5.75 -24.94
N LEU A 693 -2.54 -5.49 -26.11
CA LEU A 693 -3.27 -5.24 -27.36
C LEU A 693 -4.06 -6.47 -27.81
N GLU A 694 -3.47 -7.67 -27.76
CA GLU A 694 -4.12 -8.95 -28.05
C GLU A 694 -5.29 -9.22 -27.08
N MET A 695 -5.12 -8.89 -25.80
CA MET A 695 -6.19 -8.99 -24.81
C MET A 695 -7.33 -7.98 -25.07
N LEU A 696 -7.02 -6.76 -25.52
CA LEU A 696 -8.03 -5.77 -25.89
C LEU A 696 -8.83 -6.21 -27.13
N ASP A 697 -8.15 -6.71 -28.17
CA ASP A 697 -8.80 -7.24 -29.38
C ASP A 697 -9.54 -8.58 -29.16
N SER A 698 -9.30 -9.29 -28.04
CA SER A 698 -10.06 -10.50 -27.68
C SER A 698 -11.54 -10.26 -27.31
N GLY A 699 -12.03 -9.01 -27.41
CA GLY A 699 -13.38 -8.60 -27.01
C GLY A 699 -13.45 -8.06 -25.58
N CYS A 700 -12.40 -7.35 -25.14
CA CYS A 700 -12.33 -6.80 -23.79
C CYS A 700 -13.52 -5.85 -23.49
N PRO A 701 -14.25 -6.04 -22.38
CA PRO A 701 -15.41 -5.23 -22.07
C PRO A 701 -15.01 -3.80 -21.67
N PRO A 702 -15.90 -2.79 -21.83
CA PRO A 702 -15.70 -1.47 -21.23
C PRO A 702 -15.54 -1.61 -19.72
N HIS A 703 -14.43 -1.12 -19.15
CA HIS A 703 -14.10 -1.32 -17.74
C HIS A 703 -13.46 -0.07 -17.12
N ALA A 704 -13.53 0.01 -15.80
CA ALA A 704 -13.02 1.12 -15.01
C ALA A 704 -12.59 0.63 -13.61
N GLY A 705 -11.68 1.35 -12.97
CA GLY A 705 -11.24 0.99 -11.62
C GLY A 705 -10.54 2.12 -10.88
N LEU A 706 -10.01 1.80 -9.71
CA LEU A 706 -9.39 2.74 -8.78
C LEU A 706 -8.41 1.99 -7.86
N ALA A 707 -7.39 2.67 -7.34
CA ALA A 707 -6.56 2.17 -6.26
C ALA A 707 -6.55 3.16 -5.09
N LEU A 708 -6.99 2.73 -3.91
CA LEU A 708 -6.83 3.50 -2.67
C LEU A 708 -5.45 3.22 -2.08
N GLY A 709 -4.70 4.27 -1.73
CA GLY A 709 -3.46 4.17 -0.96
C GLY A 709 -3.78 3.72 0.47
N PHE A 710 -3.67 2.43 0.75
CA PHE A 710 -4.19 1.84 1.99
C PHE A 710 -3.43 2.36 3.21
N ASP A 711 -2.11 2.52 3.12
CA ASP A 711 -1.30 3.12 4.19
C ASP A 711 -1.74 4.56 4.51
N ARG A 712 -2.02 5.35 3.48
CA ARG A 712 -2.49 6.74 3.60
C ARG A 712 -3.90 6.84 4.19
N LEU A 713 -4.78 5.88 3.85
CA LEU A 713 -6.09 5.72 4.46
C LEU A 713 -5.98 5.41 5.97
N ILE A 714 -5.14 4.45 6.38
CA ILE A 714 -4.97 4.14 7.82
C ILE A 714 -4.32 5.30 8.56
N ALA A 715 -3.32 5.98 8.00
CA ALA A 715 -2.73 7.18 8.61
C ALA A 715 -3.77 8.27 8.88
N THR A 716 -4.68 8.48 7.91
CA THR A 716 -5.78 9.45 8.05
C THR A 716 -6.78 9.04 9.14
N LEU A 717 -7.11 7.74 9.27
CA LEU A 717 -7.99 7.23 10.33
C LEU A 717 -7.33 7.23 11.72
N ALA A 718 -6.02 7.02 11.80
CA ALA A 718 -5.22 7.04 13.02
C ALA A 718 -4.82 8.46 13.48
N GLY A 719 -5.04 9.47 12.64
CA GLY A 719 -4.61 10.84 12.89
C GLY A 719 -3.08 10.99 12.94
N THR A 720 -2.35 10.27 12.10
CA THR A 720 -0.89 10.37 11.97
C THR A 720 -0.50 11.20 10.76
N SER A 721 0.61 11.94 10.85
CA SER A 721 1.16 12.74 9.75
C SER A 721 2.07 11.92 8.82
N SER A 722 2.56 10.77 9.29
CA SER A 722 3.44 9.85 8.57
C SER A 722 2.73 8.53 8.28
N ILE A 723 2.99 7.94 7.12
CA ILE A 723 2.56 6.56 6.84
C ILE A 723 3.45 5.51 7.51
N ARG A 724 4.64 5.91 8.00
CA ARG A 724 5.54 5.01 8.75
C ARG A 724 4.93 4.56 10.08
N ASP A 725 4.11 5.42 10.69
CA ASP A 725 3.42 5.13 11.96
C ASP A 725 2.42 3.97 11.82
N VAL A 726 1.88 3.75 10.62
CA VAL A 726 0.85 2.73 10.33
C VAL A 726 1.38 1.47 9.64
N ILE A 727 2.72 1.37 9.54
CA ILE A 727 3.46 0.22 9.00
C ILE A 727 4.23 -0.42 10.17
N ALA A 728 4.27 -1.76 10.23
CA ALA A 728 4.95 -2.46 11.32
C ALA A 728 6.45 -2.18 11.33
N PHE A 729 7.11 -2.37 10.18
CA PHE A 729 8.54 -2.15 9.97
C PHE A 729 8.72 -1.21 8.76
N PRO A 730 8.70 0.12 8.98
CA PRO A 730 8.84 1.11 7.92
C PRO A 730 10.31 1.35 7.57
N LYS A 731 10.57 1.69 6.31
CA LYS A 731 11.88 2.10 5.81
C LYS A 731 12.15 3.58 6.14
N ASN A 732 13.41 3.91 6.43
CA ASN A 732 13.85 5.27 6.76
C ASN A 732 13.89 6.19 5.51
N ASN A 733 14.51 7.38 5.62
CA ASN A 733 14.62 8.32 4.49
C ASN A 733 15.51 7.82 3.34
N ASN A 734 16.40 6.85 3.61
CA ASN A 734 17.36 6.30 2.65
C ASN A 734 16.88 4.93 2.11
N GLY A 735 15.63 4.53 2.39
CA GLY A 735 15.07 3.25 1.97
C GLY A 735 15.47 2.06 2.84
N ALA A 736 16.29 2.28 3.88
CA ALA A 736 16.83 1.21 4.72
C ALA A 736 15.90 0.81 5.87
N ASP A 737 15.95 -0.47 6.24
CA ASP A 737 15.33 -1.09 7.41
C ASP A 737 16.38 -1.23 8.52
N VAL A 738 16.36 -0.28 9.47
CA VAL A 738 17.37 -0.17 10.52
C VAL A 738 17.27 -1.32 11.54
N MET A 739 16.14 -2.04 11.60
CA MET A 739 15.97 -3.19 12.49
C MET A 739 16.71 -4.44 12.02
N VAL A 740 17.06 -4.54 10.73
CA VAL A 740 17.62 -5.77 10.13
C VAL A 740 18.74 -5.48 9.11
N GLY A 741 19.44 -4.35 9.24
CA GLY A 741 20.62 -4.02 8.41
C GLY A 741 20.38 -4.02 6.90
N SER A 742 19.16 -3.72 6.44
CA SER A 742 18.76 -3.92 5.04
C SER A 742 18.59 -2.60 4.28
N PRO A 743 19.02 -2.45 3.02
CA PRO A 743 19.78 -3.43 2.23
C PRO A 743 21.21 -3.61 2.74
N SER A 744 21.74 -4.82 2.58
CA SER A 744 23.12 -5.20 2.94
C SER A 744 23.99 -5.42 1.70
N LEU A 745 25.31 -5.56 1.91
CA LEU A 745 26.26 -5.90 0.86
C LEU A 745 26.06 -7.34 0.35
N VAL A 746 26.50 -7.59 -0.89
CA VAL A 746 26.35 -8.89 -1.58
C VAL A 746 27.70 -9.35 -2.11
N LYS A 747 28.15 -10.54 -1.71
CA LYS A 747 29.46 -11.10 -2.10
C LYS A 747 29.47 -11.39 -3.62
N PRO A 748 30.58 -11.18 -4.37
CA PRO A 748 30.64 -11.45 -5.81
C PRO A 748 30.25 -12.89 -6.20
N SER A 749 30.55 -13.85 -5.32
CA SER A 749 30.14 -15.26 -5.43
C SER A 749 28.61 -15.46 -5.43
N GLN A 750 27.84 -14.55 -4.82
CA GLN A 750 26.37 -14.52 -4.86
C GLN A 750 25.81 -13.85 -6.12
N LEU A 751 26.54 -12.92 -6.75
CA LEU A 751 26.14 -12.24 -7.98
C LEU A 751 26.39 -13.09 -9.24
N LYS A 752 27.50 -13.83 -9.26
CA LYS A 752 27.93 -14.68 -10.38
C LYS A 752 26.84 -15.64 -10.96
N PRO A 753 25.99 -16.31 -10.16
CA PRO A 753 24.89 -17.16 -10.66
C PRO A 753 23.76 -16.41 -11.40
N TYR A 754 23.76 -15.07 -11.38
CA TYR A 754 22.79 -14.21 -12.05
C TYR A 754 23.37 -13.48 -13.27
N GLY A 755 24.69 -13.61 -13.53
CA GLY A 755 25.38 -12.86 -14.57
C GLY A 755 25.45 -11.36 -14.30
N VAL A 756 25.46 -10.96 -13.02
CA VAL A 756 25.61 -9.57 -12.57
C VAL A 756 27.02 -9.34 -12.04
N GLU A 757 27.58 -8.17 -12.33
CA GLU A 757 28.90 -7.72 -11.89
C GLU A 757 28.78 -6.25 -11.44
N MET A 758 29.54 -5.85 -10.42
CA MET A 758 29.56 -4.45 -9.96
C MET A 758 30.62 -3.68 -10.74
N ILE A 759 30.21 -2.61 -11.45
CA ILE A 759 31.08 -1.86 -12.36
C ILE A 759 32.24 -1.15 -11.60
N ASN A 760 31.97 -0.72 -10.37
CA ASN A 760 33.00 -0.38 -9.39
C ASN A 760 32.67 -1.21 -8.13
N PRO A 761 33.32 -2.36 -7.88
CA PRO A 761 33.26 -2.94 -6.55
C PRO A 761 33.99 -1.98 -5.59
N PRO A 762 33.47 -1.73 -4.38
CA PRO A 762 34.31 -1.14 -3.34
C PRO A 762 35.47 -2.10 -3.04
N GLU A 763 36.57 -1.59 -2.49
CA GLU A 763 37.69 -2.42 -1.98
C GLU A 763 37.22 -3.17 -0.74
N ILE A 764 36.49 -4.28 -0.99
CA ILE A 764 35.89 -5.18 -0.02
C ILE A 764 36.21 -6.59 -0.51
N THR A 765 37.19 -7.20 0.14
CA THR A 765 37.61 -8.59 -0.05
C THR A 765 36.57 -9.57 0.49
N GLU A 766 36.78 -10.88 0.34
CA GLU A 766 35.94 -11.85 1.06
C GLU A 766 36.16 -11.73 2.59
N ASP A 767 37.38 -11.36 3.01
CA ASP A 767 37.73 -11.08 4.41
C ASP A 767 36.99 -9.84 4.96
N ASP A 768 36.86 -8.76 4.20
CA ASP A 768 36.13 -7.55 4.66
C ASP A 768 34.64 -7.80 4.91
N VAL A 769 34.00 -8.70 4.13
CA VAL A 769 32.61 -9.08 4.40
C VAL A 769 32.51 -10.09 5.55
N GLU A 770 33.49 -10.98 5.71
CA GLU A 770 33.54 -11.86 6.88
C GLU A 770 33.87 -11.10 8.17
N GLU A 771 34.69 -10.05 8.13
CA GLU A 771 34.91 -9.13 9.23
C GLU A 771 33.70 -8.23 9.46
N ALA A 772 32.98 -7.74 8.45
CA ALA A 772 31.74 -7.01 8.68
C ALA A 772 30.65 -7.90 9.33
N GLU A 773 30.48 -9.13 8.82
CA GLU A 773 29.61 -10.13 9.46
C GLU A 773 30.10 -10.51 10.87
N GLU A 774 31.42 -10.61 11.10
CA GLU A 774 31.98 -10.94 12.40
C GLU A 774 31.97 -9.74 13.35
N GLU A 775 31.98 -8.50 12.86
CA GLU A 775 31.79 -7.30 13.66
C GLU A 775 30.32 -7.16 14.07
N GLU A 776 29.35 -7.53 13.21
CA GLU A 776 27.96 -7.75 13.63
C GLU A 776 27.87 -8.86 14.69
N ARG A 777 28.50 -10.03 14.49
CA ARG A 777 28.55 -11.09 15.51
C ARG A 777 29.20 -10.61 16.82
N ARG A 778 30.31 -9.85 16.76
CA ARG A 778 30.99 -9.23 17.92
C ARG A 778 30.13 -8.15 18.59
N LYS A 779 29.23 -7.47 17.86
CA LYS A 779 28.23 -6.53 18.39
C LYS A 779 27.07 -7.26 19.07
N GLU A 780 26.65 -8.43 18.58
CA GLU A 780 25.66 -9.30 19.24
C GLU A 780 26.22 -10.02 20.48
N ASP A 781 27.48 -10.50 20.43
CA ASP A 781 28.14 -11.25 21.51
C ASP A 781 28.82 -10.37 22.58
N LYS A 782 28.92 -9.04 22.38
CA LYS A 782 29.55 -8.14 23.36
C LYS A 782 28.79 -8.18 24.71
N PRO A 783 29.40 -8.66 25.81
CA PRO A 783 28.76 -8.58 27.11
C PRO A 783 28.65 -7.10 27.52
N PHE A 784 27.44 -6.65 27.83
CA PHE A 784 27.12 -5.23 28.05
C PHE A 784 27.63 -4.72 29.42
N TYR A 785 28.95 -4.64 29.56
CA TYR A 785 29.69 -4.14 30.72
C TYR A 785 31.04 -3.55 30.30
N ASP A 786 31.01 -2.32 29.77
CA ASP A 786 32.10 -1.36 29.89
C ASP A 786 31.52 -0.08 30.50
N VAL A 787 32.23 0.50 31.48
CA VAL A 787 31.86 1.77 32.11
C VAL A 787 32.68 2.86 31.43
N PRO A 788 32.10 4.01 31.01
CA PRO A 788 32.90 5.10 30.47
C PRO A 788 33.80 5.69 31.56
N GLU A 789 35.10 5.75 31.29
CA GLU A 789 36.02 6.63 32.02
C GLU A 789 35.92 8.07 31.48
N GLU A 790 36.29 9.06 32.29
CA GLU A 790 36.18 10.48 31.97
C GLU A 790 37.50 11.02 31.40
N GLU A 791 37.50 11.50 30.15
CA GLU A 791 38.51 12.38 29.55
C GLU A 791 37.76 13.25 28.52
N GLU A 792 37.48 14.51 28.81
CA GLU A 792 38.31 15.73 28.77
C GLU A 792 38.13 16.52 27.47
N TYR A 793 38.14 17.85 27.60
CA TYR A 793 37.93 18.80 26.49
C TYR A 793 39.28 19.34 26.03
N ASP A 794 39.48 19.41 24.71
CA ASP A 794 40.54 20.21 24.11
C ASP A 794 39.97 21.10 22.99
N GLU A 795 40.61 22.24 22.73
CA GLU A 795 40.03 23.37 22.00
C GLU A 795 41.02 23.99 20.99
N VAL A 796 40.49 24.80 20.06
CA VAL A 796 41.21 25.77 19.19
C VAL A 796 42.06 25.20 18.02
N VAL A 797 41.78 25.70 16.80
CA VAL A 797 42.71 26.50 15.93
C VAL A 797 42.12 26.63 14.51
N GLU A 798 42.31 27.81 13.91
CA GLU A 798 41.82 28.24 12.59
C GLU A 798 42.88 27.99 11.48
N GLU A 799 42.50 28.04 10.19
CA GLU A 799 43.03 29.05 9.24
C GLU A 799 42.28 29.09 7.88
N ASN A 800 42.68 29.98 6.96
CA ASN A 800 41.85 30.53 5.88
C ASN A 800 42.47 30.50 4.46
N ALA A 801 41.59 30.67 3.44
CA ALA A 801 41.90 31.01 2.02
C ALA A 801 42.66 29.93 1.20
N SER A 802 42.87 29.97 -0.12
CA SER A 802 42.58 30.93 -1.23
C SER A 802 42.64 30.15 -2.57
N ASP A 803 42.05 30.46 -3.74
CA ASP A 803 41.00 31.41 -4.19
C ASP A 803 40.60 31.02 -5.67
N VAL A 804 40.06 31.95 -6.48
CA VAL A 804 39.91 31.95 -7.96
C VAL A 804 38.82 31.06 -8.60
N ALA A 805 37.87 31.75 -9.24
CA ALA A 805 37.23 31.33 -10.49
C ALA A 805 37.47 32.40 -11.57
N PRO A 806 37.40 32.03 -12.87
CA PRO A 806 36.73 32.94 -13.80
C PRO A 806 35.79 32.24 -14.80
N PHE A 807 34.76 32.97 -15.21
CA PHE A 807 33.80 32.59 -16.26
C PHE A 807 34.41 32.63 -17.67
N HIS A 808 33.81 31.90 -18.61
CA HIS A 808 33.48 32.48 -19.92
C HIS A 808 32.15 31.94 -20.48
N ILE A 809 31.22 32.85 -20.78
CA ILE A 809 29.98 32.64 -21.54
C ILE A 809 29.81 33.85 -22.47
N SER A 810 29.56 33.64 -23.77
CA SER A 810 29.08 34.66 -24.74
C SER A 810 28.88 34.04 -26.14
N PRO A 811 27.95 34.49 -26.99
CA PRO A 811 26.55 34.87 -26.71
C PRO A 811 25.54 34.41 -27.80
N SER A 812 24.28 34.87 -27.66
CA SER A 812 23.33 35.29 -28.73
C SER A 812 22.75 34.25 -29.72
N SER A 813 21.50 34.37 -30.21
CA SER A 813 20.32 35.20 -29.84
C SER A 813 19.12 34.95 -30.77
N ILE A 814 17.91 35.43 -30.40
CA ILE A 814 16.85 35.97 -31.31
C ILE A 814 16.11 34.92 -32.22
N SER A 815 14.77 34.95 -32.41
CA SER A 815 13.67 35.69 -31.75
C SER A 815 12.26 35.08 -32.01
N VAL A 816 11.26 35.58 -31.28
CA VAL A 816 9.79 35.53 -31.51
C VAL A 816 9.36 36.51 -32.67
N PRO A 817 8.06 36.77 -33.05
CA PRO A 817 6.74 36.34 -32.53
C PRO A 817 5.58 35.99 -33.54
N ARG A 818 4.49 35.40 -32.99
CA ARG A 818 3.01 35.63 -33.19
C ARG A 818 2.36 36.01 -34.55
N GLY A 819 1.18 35.43 -34.79
CA GLY A 819 0.01 36.04 -35.46
C GLY A 819 -0.98 35.02 -36.06
N LEU A 820 -2.31 35.23 -36.14
CA LEU A 820 -3.20 36.19 -35.46
C LEU A 820 -4.69 35.74 -35.57
N LEU A 821 -5.55 36.15 -34.61
CA LEU A 821 -7.04 36.28 -34.62
C LEU A 821 -8.00 35.14 -35.08
N ASN A 822 -8.85 34.75 -34.12
CA ASN A 822 -10.32 34.63 -34.11
C ASN A 822 -11.14 33.87 -35.19
N SER A 823 -12.13 33.12 -34.67
CA SER A 823 -13.39 32.71 -35.31
C SER A 823 -14.57 33.56 -34.77
N LEU A 824 -15.67 33.64 -35.52
CA LEU A 824 -16.97 34.17 -35.04
C LEU A 824 -18.04 33.06 -34.92
N GLU A 825 -19.16 33.46 -34.33
CA GLU A 825 -20.12 32.68 -33.53
C GLU A 825 -21.13 31.77 -34.27
N GLU A 826 -21.54 30.73 -33.53
CA GLU A 826 -22.86 30.07 -33.35
C GLU A 826 -23.83 29.70 -34.52
N ASP A 827 -24.46 28.53 -34.34
CA ASP A 827 -25.48 27.88 -35.18
C ASP A 827 -26.92 28.09 -34.65
N SER A 828 -27.92 28.06 -35.54
CA SER A 828 -29.19 27.38 -35.22
C SER A 828 -29.98 26.93 -36.47
N ILE A 829 -30.52 25.69 -36.47
CA ILE A 829 -31.65 25.24 -37.31
C ILE A 829 -32.21 23.89 -36.76
N LYS A 830 -33.41 23.48 -37.21
CA LYS A 830 -34.31 22.55 -36.47
C LYS A 830 -34.40 21.13 -37.04
N SER A 831 -35.00 20.25 -36.24
CA SER A 831 -34.89 18.77 -36.28
C SER A 831 -35.49 18.01 -37.48
N SER A 832 -36.17 18.65 -38.44
CA SER A 832 -36.96 17.94 -39.47
C SER A 832 -36.12 17.26 -40.57
N GLU A 833 -34.90 17.75 -40.83
CA GLU A 833 -34.03 17.20 -41.89
C GLU A 833 -33.33 15.90 -41.46
N ARG A 834 -33.13 15.73 -40.14
CA ARG A 834 -32.41 14.60 -39.54
C ARG A 834 -33.02 13.24 -39.92
N THR A 835 -34.36 13.17 -39.96
CA THR A 835 -35.10 11.95 -40.31
C THR A 835 -34.97 11.60 -41.81
N LYS A 836 -34.89 12.60 -42.70
CA LYS A 836 -34.65 12.35 -44.14
C LYS A 836 -33.22 11.86 -44.39
N ALA A 837 -32.24 12.36 -43.64
CA ALA A 837 -30.86 11.91 -43.71
C ALA A 837 -30.69 10.45 -43.23
N GLN A 838 -31.35 10.04 -42.13
CA GLN A 838 -31.23 8.69 -41.58
C GLN A 838 -31.72 7.59 -42.53
N ASN A 839 -32.86 7.77 -43.19
CA ASN A 839 -33.38 6.75 -44.11
C ASN A 839 -32.44 6.57 -45.33
N LYS A 840 -31.95 7.68 -45.89
CA LYS A 840 -31.02 7.69 -47.03
C LYS A 840 -29.67 7.03 -46.71
N TRP A 841 -29.26 7.03 -45.44
CA TRP A 841 -28.07 6.31 -44.95
C TRP A 841 -28.27 4.79 -44.86
N SER A 842 -29.50 4.32 -44.57
CA SER A 842 -29.81 2.88 -44.51
C SER A 842 -29.63 2.23 -45.88
N ASP A 843 -30.13 2.86 -46.94
CA ASP A 843 -30.06 2.34 -48.31
C ASP A 843 -28.60 2.25 -48.81
N LEU A 844 -27.78 3.25 -48.48
CA LEU A 844 -26.35 3.27 -48.83
C LEU A 844 -25.56 2.15 -48.14
N LEU A 845 -25.88 1.83 -46.89
CA LEU A 845 -25.22 0.74 -46.14
C LEU A 845 -25.56 -0.65 -46.71
N ASP A 846 -26.78 -0.86 -47.21
CA ASP A 846 -27.17 -2.12 -47.83
C ASP A 846 -26.57 -2.29 -49.25
N ILE A 847 -26.42 -1.20 -50.02
CA ILE A 847 -25.68 -1.18 -51.29
C ILE A 847 -24.20 -1.54 -51.05
N ALA A 848 -23.53 -0.88 -50.10
CA ALA A 848 -22.15 -1.16 -49.75
C ALA A 848 -21.95 -2.61 -49.28
N SER A 849 -22.89 -3.13 -48.47
CA SER A 849 -22.88 -4.53 -47.99
C SER A 849 -22.97 -5.55 -49.12
N LYS A 850 -23.69 -5.25 -50.21
CA LYS A 850 -23.81 -6.13 -51.39
C LYS A 850 -22.53 -6.12 -52.23
N GLN A 851 -21.91 -4.97 -52.45
CA GLN A 851 -20.61 -4.87 -53.13
C GLN A 851 -19.51 -5.61 -52.35
N PHE A 852 -19.46 -5.46 -51.03
CA PHE A 852 -18.44 -6.12 -50.20
C PHE A 852 -18.53 -7.66 -50.24
N ARG A 853 -19.74 -8.22 -50.37
CA ARG A 853 -19.95 -9.66 -50.56
C ARG A 853 -19.44 -10.14 -51.94
N GLN A 854 -19.63 -9.36 -53.00
CA GLN A 854 -19.11 -9.68 -54.33
C GLN A 854 -17.58 -9.64 -54.40
N GLU A 855 -16.94 -8.63 -53.81
CA GLU A 855 -15.47 -8.55 -53.73
C GLU A 855 -14.88 -9.72 -52.93
N ARG A 856 -15.50 -10.09 -51.80
CA ARG A 856 -15.07 -11.24 -51.00
C ARG A 856 -15.20 -12.58 -51.75
N ALA A 857 -16.21 -12.73 -52.60
CA ALA A 857 -16.36 -13.92 -53.45
C ALA A 857 -15.26 -14.02 -54.52
N LYS A 858 -14.90 -12.91 -55.18
CA LYS A 858 -13.77 -12.87 -56.12
C LYS A 858 -12.44 -13.23 -55.43
N ALA A 859 -12.18 -12.67 -54.25
CA ALA A 859 -10.98 -12.95 -53.48
C ALA A 859 -10.88 -14.43 -53.03
N ALA A 860 -12.01 -15.05 -52.69
CA ALA A 860 -12.05 -16.48 -52.35
C ALA A 860 -11.71 -17.37 -53.56
N ALA A 861 -12.19 -17.02 -54.76
CA ALA A 861 -11.86 -17.76 -55.98
C ALA A 861 -10.37 -17.67 -56.36
N ALA A 862 -9.73 -16.52 -56.12
CA ALA A 862 -8.32 -16.31 -56.42
C ALA A 862 -7.35 -17.16 -55.57
N ASN A 863 -7.75 -17.55 -54.35
CA ASN A 863 -6.90 -18.34 -53.44
C ASN A 863 -7.05 -19.87 -53.59
N ALA A 864 -7.91 -20.35 -54.50
CA ALA A 864 -8.17 -21.79 -54.67
C ALA A 864 -7.20 -22.49 -55.64
N SER A 865 -6.28 -21.77 -56.28
CA SER A 865 -5.48 -22.23 -57.44
C SER A 865 -4.03 -22.64 -57.13
N SER A 866 -3.65 -22.80 -55.85
CA SER A 866 -2.31 -23.26 -55.45
C SER A 866 -2.38 -24.58 -54.65
N GLY A 867 -2.02 -25.69 -55.28
CA GLY A 867 -2.03 -27.04 -54.69
C GLY A 867 -0.84 -27.35 -53.76
N PRO A 868 -0.95 -28.40 -52.91
CA PRO A 868 0.03 -28.70 -51.86
C PRO A 868 1.19 -29.61 -52.30
N ARG A 869 2.25 -29.67 -51.48
CA ARG A 869 3.26 -30.75 -51.47
C ARG A 869 3.54 -31.22 -50.03
N THR A 870 4.07 -32.44 -49.91
CA THR A 870 4.05 -33.28 -48.70
C THR A 870 5.43 -33.90 -48.40
N GLY A 871 5.72 -34.10 -47.11
CA GLY A 871 6.82 -34.96 -46.62
C GLY A 871 8.25 -34.39 -46.79
N GLU A 872 9.27 -34.96 -46.16
CA GLU A 872 9.29 -35.98 -45.09
C GLU A 872 10.61 -35.86 -44.28
N ALA A 873 10.89 -36.76 -43.33
CA ALA A 873 12.01 -36.63 -42.38
C ALA A 873 13.37 -37.18 -42.88
N GLY A 874 14.48 -36.72 -42.28
CA GLY A 874 15.85 -37.19 -42.52
C GLY A 874 16.82 -36.81 -41.38
N THR A 875 17.98 -37.49 -41.28
CA THR A 875 18.83 -37.51 -40.07
C THR A 875 20.32 -37.18 -40.33
N SER A 876 21.09 -37.19 -39.22
CA SER A 876 22.55 -37.47 -39.07
C SER A 876 23.63 -36.43 -39.47
N GLU A 877 24.29 -35.93 -38.41
CA GLU A 877 25.74 -35.99 -38.11
C GLU A 877 26.84 -35.16 -38.85
N GLN A 878 27.67 -34.53 -37.99
CA GLN A 878 29.13 -34.31 -38.02
C GLN A 878 29.85 -33.35 -39.00
N GLU A 879 30.39 -32.29 -38.37
CA GLU A 879 31.80 -31.82 -38.38
C GLU A 879 32.46 -31.03 -39.55
N VAL A 880 32.90 -29.81 -39.18
CA VAL A 880 34.26 -29.25 -39.38
C VAL A 880 34.71 -28.81 -40.79
N LYS A 881 34.56 -27.50 -41.09
CA LYS A 881 35.70 -26.56 -41.35
C LYS A 881 35.32 -25.09 -41.63
N GLN A 882 36.19 -24.18 -41.20
CA GLN A 882 36.40 -22.82 -41.75
C GLN A 882 37.37 -22.91 -42.96
N PRO A 883 37.52 -21.90 -43.86
CA PRO A 883 37.48 -20.45 -43.55
C PRO A 883 36.89 -19.48 -44.62
N ASP A 884 36.90 -18.19 -44.25
CA ASP A 884 37.18 -16.98 -45.06
C ASP A 884 36.40 -16.60 -46.36
N ASN A 885 35.51 -15.61 -46.17
CA ASN A 885 35.60 -14.25 -46.75
C ASN A 885 35.00 -13.89 -48.14
N GLN A 886 34.55 -12.62 -48.22
CA GLN A 886 34.23 -11.74 -49.36
C GLN A 886 32.92 -11.84 -50.20
N THR A 887 32.29 -10.64 -50.31
CA THR A 887 31.53 -10.04 -51.43
C THR A 887 30.25 -10.68 -51.99
N SER A 888 29.12 -10.14 -51.53
CA SER A 888 28.04 -9.49 -52.33
C SER A 888 27.86 -9.84 -53.82
N GLU A 889 26.70 -10.41 -54.18
CA GLU A 889 25.75 -9.83 -55.15
C GLU A 889 24.44 -10.63 -55.24
N SER A 890 23.27 -9.97 -55.17
CA SER A 890 21.98 -10.43 -55.74
C SER A 890 20.83 -9.49 -55.32
N ASN A 891 20.50 -8.46 -56.13
CA ASN A 891 19.38 -7.55 -55.82
C ASN A 891 18.62 -7.11 -57.09
N GLN A 892 17.91 -8.04 -57.73
CA GLN A 892 17.21 -7.74 -59.00
C GLN A 892 15.89 -8.49 -59.26
N THR A 893 15.17 -8.93 -58.21
CA THR A 893 13.90 -9.69 -58.35
C THR A 893 12.69 -9.06 -57.64
N THR A 894 12.83 -7.87 -57.05
CA THR A 894 11.81 -7.24 -56.19
C THR A 894 11.08 -6.03 -56.83
N MET A 895 11.61 -5.45 -57.92
CA MET A 895 11.10 -4.19 -58.48
C MET A 895 9.82 -4.28 -59.34
N SER A 896 9.35 -5.48 -59.70
CA SER A 896 8.12 -5.65 -60.49
C SER A 896 6.84 -5.49 -59.66
N ASN A 897 6.80 -6.04 -58.44
CA ASN A 897 5.58 -6.12 -57.63
C ASN A 897 5.17 -4.79 -56.96
N GLU A 898 6.12 -3.88 -56.64
CA GLU A 898 5.78 -2.60 -56.01
C GLU A 898 4.84 -1.72 -56.87
N LYS A 899 5.01 -1.74 -58.21
CA LYS A 899 4.29 -0.83 -59.10
C LYS A 899 2.78 -1.12 -59.12
N GLY A 900 2.38 -2.40 -59.08
CA GLY A 900 0.97 -2.79 -59.03
C GLY A 900 0.25 -2.27 -57.78
N TRP A 901 0.87 -2.40 -56.61
CA TRP A 901 0.28 -1.95 -55.34
C TRP A 901 0.16 -0.43 -55.23
N LYS A 902 1.16 0.32 -55.70
CA LYS A 902 1.12 1.80 -55.73
C LYS A 902 0.05 2.34 -56.70
N GLN A 903 -0.27 1.59 -57.76
CA GLN A 903 -1.31 1.99 -58.72
C GLN A 903 -2.73 1.70 -58.21
N ILE A 904 -2.94 0.55 -57.53
CA ILE A 904 -4.25 0.17 -56.96
C ILE A 904 -4.67 1.10 -55.79
N SER A 905 -3.72 1.57 -54.98
CA SER A 905 -4.01 2.52 -53.89
C SER A 905 -4.36 3.91 -54.41
N ALA A 906 -3.69 4.38 -55.47
CA ALA A 906 -3.94 5.69 -56.08
C ALA A 906 -5.38 5.82 -56.61
N THR A 907 -5.89 4.80 -57.32
CA THR A 907 -7.28 4.81 -57.83
C THR A 907 -8.29 4.88 -56.68
N ARG A 908 -8.13 4.06 -55.64
CA ARG A 908 -9.04 4.07 -54.47
C ARG A 908 -9.05 5.41 -53.72
N VAL A 909 -7.92 6.13 -53.67
CA VAL A 909 -7.85 7.48 -53.09
C VAL A 909 -8.47 8.54 -54.01
N SER A 910 -8.37 8.38 -55.33
CA SER A 910 -9.11 9.21 -56.31
C SER A 910 -10.62 9.07 -56.12
N ASP A 911 -11.12 7.83 -56.08
CA ASP A 911 -12.55 7.55 -55.99
C ASP A 911 -13.14 8.04 -54.66
N LEU A 912 -12.43 7.85 -53.54
CA LEU A 912 -12.82 8.41 -52.24
C LEU A 912 -12.86 9.95 -52.25
N LYS A 913 -11.90 10.62 -52.88
CA LYS A 913 -11.94 12.10 -53.04
C LYS A 913 -13.14 12.54 -53.88
N LYS A 914 -13.45 11.82 -54.96
CA LYS A 914 -14.62 12.10 -55.81
C LYS A 914 -15.93 11.92 -55.05
N MET A 915 -16.08 10.83 -54.29
CA MET A 915 -17.26 10.61 -53.42
C MET A 915 -17.39 11.69 -52.34
N LEU A 916 -16.28 12.16 -51.76
CA LEU A 916 -16.30 13.24 -50.76
C LEU A 916 -16.72 14.59 -51.38
N GLN A 917 -16.28 14.87 -52.61
CA GLN A 917 -16.66 16.04 -53.37
C GLN A 917 -18.15 16.00 -53.78
N GLU A 918 -18.62 14.88 -54.35
CA GLU A 918 -20.04 14.67 -54.68
C GLU A 918 -20.95 14.67 -53.44
N THR A 919 -20.41 14.41 -52.25
CA THR A 919 -21.13 14.56 -50.98
C THR A 919 -21.20 16.03 -50.55
N LYS A 920 -20.09 16.78 -50.67
CA LYS A 920 -20.03 18.23 -50.44
C LYS A 920 -20.94 19.04 -51.38
N GLU A 921 -21.16 18.58 -52.60
CA GLU A 921 -22.04 19.23 -53.58
C GLU A 921 -23.52 18.84 -53.42
N ARG A 922 -23.85 17.99 -52.43
CA ARG A 922 -25.20 17.50 -52.13
C ARG A 922 -25.66 17.74 -50.69
N THR A 923 -24.86 18.48 -49.90
CA THR A 923 -25.12 18.83 -48.50
C THR A 923 -25.14 20.34 -48.37
#